data_AF-A0A813I625-F1
#
_entry.id   AF-A0A813I625-F1
#
_cell.length_a   1.000
_cell.length_b   1.000
_cell.length_c   1.000
_cell.angle_alpha   90.00
_cell.angle_beta   90.00
_cell.angle_gamma   90.00
#
_symmetry.space_group_name_H-M   'P 1'
#
loop_
_entity.id
_entity.type
_entity.pdbx_description
1 polymer ?
#
loop_
_entity_poly.entity_id
_entity_poly.type
_entity_poly.pdbx_seq_one_letter_code
_entity_poly.pdbx_strand_id
1 'polypeptide(L)'
;MGHQEQQRQRLQWQQWHQWQEHEHSANIGRQMLLEQQQRERWQWQQELHQQQIEQLAAMTSGEASYSSEWDTQSSHQTSTASRGRRAREARRRQRTDECCELPAGPVLPQKPQDGQFDSQASDATTAASESGRSGETEASTEFKDDEDLSLLIQMEGAQTSQEVLAAAHQVLARLSPETTVAALHLAARHAPATATGAASPHLAAILAHLRRLLPRLRQSRCLSRLAWTLGKLEVRTPDVEAAVCHICAVAPQSLQKFTSQDLTNTLWGLARLFPAATDRRGRGNSSSSSNVGTQVARLADSIIGACSQRVQNLTAQCLSNALWAAARIGLRGPRMEDFLWHTLQELQSGDRQLAVFTPQGLANMLWAIAELKAAGVGAGLTEAGTPSFEEASREACAMVAGAAASRVHEFQHQELSMMAWAMAKLHGRGAGSEGGRKGARRKPGGKAASGRPSEIDQLMLSIAGEAHTRLSQLSPQSVSNLAWALATMDLSGPSEELTVARDFLCSACEESATKLGEYSPQAVANLLWAAVRIELPAASAGMGPQSRLPQEVHRLAGAAAKETTLRMLEFSWRDLAGVAVAVSHRHLRLPEALTFATLLVGHAAVHCGDLTPQLMLNIAQSCVRIGVPVGAMQGMVDSIQKTISERGLSLNEVDTRQWREVLQKCPPSTNSAGWGACGYGGMYSGMAICIASCATGQSPIQAW
;
A
#
# COMPACT_ATOMS: atom_id res chain seq x y z
N MET A 1 -48.67 18.77 17.74
CA MET A 1 -47.36 18.10 17.68
C MET A 1 -47.34 16.88 16.74
N GLY A 2 -48.28 15.93 16.81
CA GLY A 2 -48.26 14.74 15.93
C GLY A 2 -48.34 15.01 14.42
N HIS A 3 -49.00 16.09 13.99
CA HIS A 3 -49.15 16.43 12.57
C HIS A 3 -47.87 17.01 11.93
N GLN A 4 -47.05 17.72 12.71
CA GLN A 4 -45.74 18.23 12.27
C GLN A 4 -44.69 17.11 12.21
N GLU A 5 -44.78 16.13 13.11
CA GLU A 5 -43.93 14.94 13.10
C GLU A 5 -44.18 14.07 11.86
N GLN A 6 -45.46 13.86 11.50
CA GLN A 6 -45.82 13.15 10.27
C GLN A 6 -45.38 13.89 8.99
N GLN A 7 -45.41 15.23 8.98
CA GLN A 7 -44.90 15.99 7.84
C GLN A 7 -43.38 15.91 7.72
N ARG A 8 -42.64 15.92 8.83
CA ARG A 8 -41.18 15.68 8.82
C ARG A 8 -40.82 14.29 8.32
N GLN A 9 -41.54 13.26 8.75
CA GLN A 9 -41.29 11.88 8.30
C GLN A 9 -41.59 11.71 6.80
N ARG A 10 -42.64 12.36 6.26
CA ARG A 10 -42.91 12.34 4.82
C ARG A 10 -41.84 13.07 4.01
N LEU A 11 -41.35 14.21 4.49
CA LEU A 11 -40.26 14.94 3.84
C LEU A 11 -38.95 14.15 3.86
N GLN A 12 -38.61 13.51 4.97
CA GLN A 12 -37.44 12.63 5.06
C GLN A 12 -37.55 11.42 4.13
N TRP A 13 -38.75 10.82 4.03
CA TRP A 13 -38.98 9.70 3.12
C TRP A 13 -38.86 10.11 1.64
N GLN A 14 -39.38 11.28 1.27
CA GLN A 14 -39.25 11.83 -0.09
C GLN A 14 -37.80 12.18 -0.43
N GLN A 15 -37.04 12.76 0.50
CA GLN A 15 -35.61 13.05 0.33
C GLN A 15 -34.78 11.76 0.19
N TRP A 16 -35.12 10.72 0.95
CA TRP A 16 -34.48 9.41 0.85
C TRP A 16 -34.75 8.73 -0.51
N HIS A 17 -35.98 8.84 -1.02
CA HIS A 17 -36.34 8.28 -2.34
C HIS A 17 -35.64 9.02 -3.48
N GLN A 18 -35.58 10.35 -3.42
CA GLN A 18 -34.84 11.16 -4.40
C GLN A 18 -33.34 10.87 -4.36
N TRP A 19 -32.77 10.63 -3.16
CA TRP A 19 -31.38 10.23 -3.02
C TRP A 19 -31.12 8.85 -3.64
N GLN A 20 -31.99 7.87 -3.43
CA GLN A 20 -31.91 6.54 -4.06
C GLN A 20 -31.94 6.61 -5.59
N GLU A 21 -32.83 7.41 -6.17
CA GLU A 21 -32.93 7.59 -7.63
C GLU A 21 -31.71 8.29 -8.22
N HIS A 22 -31.16 9.28 -7.51
CA HIS A 22 -29.91 9.94 -7.90
C HIS A 22 -28.71 8.99 -7.80
N GLU A 23 -28.63 8.16 -6.75
CA GLU A 23 -27.53 7.22 -6.54
C GLU A 23 -27.58 6.06 -7.55
N HIS A 24 -28.78 5.58 -7.88
CA HIS A 24 -28.99 4.59 -8.93
C HIS A 24 -28.59 5.14 -10.30
N SER A 25 -29.00 6.37 -10.62
CA SER A 25 -28.62 7.03 -11.88
C SER A 25 -27.11 7.32 -11.95
N ALA A 26 -26.50 7.71 -10.83
CA ALA A 26 -25.06 7.91 -10.73
C ALA A 26 -24.29 6.59 -10.87
N ASN A 27 -24.80 5.48 -10.33
CA ASN A 27 -24.23 4.15 -10.51
C ASN A 27 -24.28 3.68 -11.97
N ILE A 28 -25.42 3.88 -12.66
CA ILE A 28 -25.52 3.58 -14.09
C ILE A 28 -24.55 4.45 -14.89
N GLY A 29 -24.43 5.75 -14.58
CA GLY A 29 -23.47 6.64 -15.22
C GLY A 29 -22.01 6.22 -15.00
N ARG A 30 -21.66 5.79 -13.77
CA ARG A 30 -20.34 5.23 -13.44
C ARG A 30 -20.08 3.94 -14.20
N GLN A 31 -21.08 3.07 -14.33
CA GLN A 31 -20.97 1.80 -15.04
C GLN A 31 -20.79 2.01 -16.55
N MET A 32 -21.55 2.91 -17.16
CA MET A 32 -21.37 3.28 -18.57
C MET A 32 -20.01 3.92 -18.84
N LEU A 33 -19.52 4.79 -17.95
CA LEU A 33 -18.19 5.40 -18.08
C LEU A 33 -17.08 4.35 -17.92
N LEU A 34 -17.23 3.40 -17.00
CA LEU A 34 -16.31 2.27 -16.83
C LEU A 34 -16.29 1.38 -18.07
N GLU A 35 -17.44 1.03 -18.62
CA GLU A 35 -17.54 0.27 -19.86
C GLU A 35 -16.92 1.01 -21.05
N GLN A 36 -17.13 2.33 -21.14
CA GLN A 36 -16.50 3.15 -22.16
C GLN A 36 -14.97 3.17 -22.00
N GLN A 37 -14.46 3.41 -20.79
CA GLN A 37 -13.02 3.36 -20.52
C GLN A 37 -12.43 1.95 -20.71
N GLN A 38 -13.22 0.89 -20.52
CA GLN A 38 -12.79 -0.48 -20.83
C GLN A 38 -12.73 -0.72 -22.33
N ARG A 39 -13.71 -0.24 -23.11
CA ARG A 39 -13.68 -0.31 -24.58
C ARG A 39 -12.53 0.48 -25.17
N GLU A 40 -12.29 1.70 -24.71
CA GLU A 40 -11.18 2.55 -25.16
C GLU A 40 -9.82 1.94 -24.80
N ARG A 41 -9.67 1.37 -23.59
CA ARG A 41 -8.46 0.64 -23.21
C ARG A 41 -8.27 -0.64 -24.00
N TRP A 42 -9.33 -1.38 -24.27
CA TRP A 42 -9.28 -2.59 -25.10
C TRP A 42 -8.85 -2.28 -26.53
N GLN A 43 -9.41 -1.22 -27.12
CA GLN A 43 -9.01 -0.74 -28.46
C GLN A 43 -7.54 -0.31 -28.47
N TRP A 44 -7.12 0.49 -27.49
CA TRP A 44 -5.72 0.91 -27.38
C TRP A 44 -4.76 -0.27 -27.18
N GLN A 45 -5.16 -1.29 -26.42
CA GLN A 45 -4.38 -2.51 -26.24
C GLN A 45 -4.28 -3.34 -27.53
N GLN A 46 -5.36 -3.42 -28.32
CA GLN A 46 -5.32 -4.07 -29.63
C GLN A 46 -4.38 -3.34 -30.60
N GLU A 47 -4.43 -2.00 -30.61
CA GLU A 47 -3.53 -1.18 -31.43
C GLU A 47 -2.06 -1.33 -31.02
N LEU A 48 -1.77 -1.33 -29.70
CA LEU A 48 -0.40 -1.53 -29.20
C LEU A 48 0.11 -2.94 -29.51
N HIS A 49 -0.75 -3.96 -29.38
CA HIS A 49 -0.40 -5.34 -29.70
C HIS A 49 -0.13 -5.52 -31.20
N GLN A 50 -0.95 -4.90 -32.06
CA GLN A 50 -0.76 -4.89 -33.51
C GLN A 50 0.55 -4.20 -33.91
N GLN A 51 0.86 -3.04 -33.31
CA GLN A 51 2.14 -2.34 -33.56
C GLN A 51 3.35 -3.16 -33.11
N GLN A 52 3.24 -3.93 -32.01
CA GLN A 52 4.32 -4.81 -31.55
C GLN A 52 4.49 -6.04 -32.43
N ILE A 53 3.40 -6.62 -32.95
CA ILE A 53 3.44 -7.69 -33.94
C ILE A 53 4.13 -7.20 -35.21
N GLU A 54 3.80 -6.00 -35.67
CA GLU A 54 4.42 -5.39 -36.86
C GLU A 54 5.91 -5.08 -36.64
N GLN A 55 6.31 -4.61 -35.45
CA GLN A 55 7.72 -4.41 -35.09
C GLN A 55 8.49 -5.73 -35.01
N LEU A 56 7.91 -6.78 -34.44
CA LEU A 56 8.53 -8.10 -34.36
C LEU A 56 8.58 -8.80 -35.74
N ALA A 57 7.59 -8.59 -36.59
CA ALA A 57 7.59 -9.02 -37.99
C ALA A 57 8.66 -8.27 -38.82
N ALA A 58 8.88 -6.98 -38.56
CA ALA A 58 9.96 -6.20 -39.18
C ALA A 58 11.36 -6.68 -38.74
N MET A 59 11.52 -7.10 -37.48
CA MET A 59 12.79 -7.64 -36.97
C MET A 59 13.12 -9.03 -37.53
N THR A 60 12.11 -9.89 -37.71
CA THR A 60 12.27 -11.24 -38.27
C THR A 60 12.45 -11.24 -39.80
N SER A 61 11.85 -10.28 -40.52
CA SER A 61 12.09 -10.08 -41.95
C SER A 61 13.45 -9.44 -42.25
N GLY A 62 14.02 -8.67 -41.32
CA GLY A 62 15.39 -8.17 -41.39
C GLY A 62 16.46 -9.27 -41.30
N GLU A 63 16.20 -10.34 -40.54
CA GLU A 63 17.09 -11.51 -40.45
C GLU A 63 16.98 -12.44 -41.68
N ALA A 64 15.81 -12.52 -42.32
CA ALA A 64 15.62 -13.29 -43.54
C ALA A 64 16.34 -12.68 -44.76
N SER A 65 16.52 -11.35 -44.80
CA SER A 65 17.31 -10.68 -45.84
C SER A 65 18.83 -10.74 -45.61
N TYR A 66 19.29 -11.09 -44.40
CA TYR A 66 20.71 -11.23 -44.10
C TYR A 66 21.21 -12.68 -44.31
N SER A 67 20.31 -13.66 -44.36
CA SER A 67 20.66 -15.08 -44.52
C SER A 67 20.98 -15.51 -45.96
N SER A 68 20.71 -14.68 -46.98
CA SER A 68 21.01 -15.01 -48.39
C SER A 68 22.31 -14.40 -48.94
N GLU A 69 23.02 -13.57 -48.17
CA GLU A 69 24.31 -12.98 -48.60
C GLU A 69 25.55 -13.59 -47.91
N TRP A 70 25.38 -14.51 -46.95
CA TRP A 70 26.50 -15.10 -46.21
C TRP A 70 27.07 -16.41 -46.79
N ASP A 71 26.42 -17.03 -47.78
CA ASP A 71 26.91 -18.26 -48.43
C ASP A 71 27.93 -18.01 -49.56
N THR A 72 28.42 -16.79 -49.75
CA THR A 72 29.52 -16.48 -50.72
C THR A 72 30.72 -15.72 -50.14
N GLN A 73 30.87 -15.61 -48.82
CA GLN A 73 32.08 -15.00 -48.21
C GLN A 73 32.59 -15.74 -46.97
N SER A 74 32.58 -17.07 -46.97
CA SER A 74 33.35 -17.87 -46.01
C SER A 74 34.67 -18.36 -46.61
N SER A 75 35.55 -17.42 -46.94
CA SER A 75 36.96 -17.72 -47.23
C SER A 75 37.88 -16.50 -47.16
N HIS A 76 37.71 -15.60 -46.19
CA HIS A 76 38.77 -14.71 -45.71
C HIS A 76 38.27 -13.94 -44.48
N GLN A 77 38.76 -14.28 -43.28
CA GLN A 77 39.06 -13.36 -42.17
C GLN A 77 39.31 -14.12 -40.86
N THR A 78 40.46 -14.78 -40.76
CA THR A 78 41.11 -15.12 -39.49
C THR A 78 42.19 -14.11 -39.18
N SER A 79 41.85 -12.84 -38.89
CA SER A 79 42.84 -11.86 -38.37
C SER A 79 42.23 -10.55 -37.83
N THR A 80 41.32 -10.58 -36.85
CA THR A 80 40.91 -9.32 -36.16
C THR A 80 40.50 -9.48 -34.69
N ALA A 81 40.63 -10.67 -34.08
CA ALA A 81 40.29 -10.88 -32.66
C ALA A 81 41.43 -10.55 -31.66
N SER A 82 42.60 -10.11 -32.14
CA SER A 82 43.79 -9.85 -31.30
C SER A 82 44.06 -8.36 -30.99
N ARG A 83 43.26 -7.41 -31.52
CA ARG A 83 43.43 -5.96 -31.28
C ARG A 83 42.48 -5.33 -30.26
N GLY A 84 41.37 -5.99 -29.91
CA GLY A 84 40.40 -5.45 -28.92
C GLY A 84 40.78 -5.63 -27.44
N ARG A 85 41.64 -6.61 -27.12
CA ARG A 85 42.03 -6.89 -25.71
C ARG A 85 43.12 -5.96 -25.20
N ARG A 86 44.01 -5.44 -26.05
CA ARG A 86 45.07 -4.49 -25.64
C ARG A 86 44.58 -3.05 -25.40
N ALA A 87 43.39 -2.69 -25.87
CA ALA A 87 42.83 -1.34 -25.71
C ALA A 87 42.01 -1.14 -24.40
N ARG A 88 41.56 -2.22 -23.75
CA ARG A 88 40.82 -2.16 -22.47
C ARG A 88 41.72 -2.25 -21.24
N GLU A 89 42.95 -2.74 -21.39
CA GLU A 89 43.92 -2.87 -20.30
C GLU A 89 44.81 -1.62 -20.13
N ALA A 90 44.89 -0.76 -21.15
CA ALA A 90 45.59 0.53 -21.10
C ALA A 90 44.78 1.65 -20.40
N ARG A 91 43.45 1.55 -20.31
CA ARG A 91 42.60 2.55 -19.64
C ARG A 91 42.42 2.33 -18.13
N ARG A 92 42.92 1.22 -17.59
CA ARG A 92 42.83 0.88 -16.16
C ARG A 92 44.12 1.21 -15.38
N ARG A 93 45.17 1.70 -16.05
CA ARG A 93 46.47 2.09 -15.46
C ARG A 93 46.74 3.60 -15.43
N GLN A 94 45.75 4.45 -15.71
CA GLN A 94 45.86 5.92 -15.66
C GLN A 94 44.93 6.58 -14.61
N ARG A 95 44.55 5.86 -13.55
CA ARG A 95 43.70 6.40 -12.46
C ARG A 95 44.17 6.00 -11.05
N THR A 96 45.47 5.80 -10.92
CA THR A 96 46.18 5.61 -9.65
C THR A 96 47.58 6.15 -9.87
N ASP A 97 47.77 7.45 -9.60
CA ASP A 97 49.04 8.11 -9.29
C ASP A 97 48.79 9.63 -9.34
N GLU A 98 48.43 10.21 -8.19
CA GLU A 98 48.65 11.63 -7.88
C GLU A 98 48.39 11.82 -6.37
N CYS A 99 49.46 11.74 -5.58
CA CYS A 99 49.52 12.16 -4.18
C CYS A 99 50.90 12.75 -3.88
N CYS A 100 50.87 13.84 -3.10
CA CYS A 100 51.94 14.54 -2.36
C CYS A 100 52.77 15.61 -3.11
N GLU A 101 52.67 16.89 -2.72
CA GLU A 101 53.54 17.60 -1.73
C GLU A 101 53.14 19.10 -1.58
N LEU A 102 52.72 19.57 -0.37
CA LEU A 102 53.35 20.57 0.55
C LEU A 102 53.12 22.08 0.23
N PRO A 103 53.27 23.08 1.17
CA PRO A 103 53.83 23.08 2.53
C PRO A 103 53.04 23.87 3.63
N ALA A 104 53.69 24.13 4.77
CA ALA A 104 53.18 24.40 6.13
C ALA A 104 53.14 25.87 6.63
N GLY A 105 52.25 26.12 7.62
CA GLY A 105 52.37 27.05 8.79
C GLY A 105 52.09 28.56 8.59
N PRO A 106 51.73 29.36 9.64
CA PRO A 106 51.81 29.08 11.10
C PRO A 106 50.61 29.54 12.02
N VAL A 107 50.47 28.84 13.16
CA VAL A 107 50.31 29.24 14.60
C VAL A 107 49.48 30.47 15.07
N LEU A 108 48.35 30.18 15.78
CA LEU A 108 47.74 30.68 17.08
C LEU A 108 47.66 32.21 17.42
N PRO A 109 46.81 32.71 18.39
CA PRO A 109 46.24 32.02 19.58
C PRO A 109 44.80 32.37 20.08
N GLN A 110 44.29 31.42 20.91
CA GLN A 110 43.52 31.49 22.19
C GLN A 110 42.32 32.44 22.49
N LYS A 111 41.34 31.83 23.18
CA LYS A 111 40.19 32.34 23.99
C LYS A 111 40.59 33.36 25.09
N PRO A 112 39.63 34.14 25.66
CA PRO A 112 38.93 33.79 26.92
C PRO A 112 37.39 34.02 26.84
N GLN A 113 36.51 33.19 27.41
CA GLN A 113 36.05 33.03 28.80
C GLN A 113 34.94 34.00 29.27
N ASP A 114 33.99 33.39 29.99
CA ASP A 114 33.10 33.91 31.04
C ASP A 114 31.69 34.42 30.71
N GLY A 115 30.74 33.94 31.53
CA GLY A 115 29.34 34.32 31.55
C GLY A 115 28.40 33.31 32.24
N GLN A 116 28.73 32.92 33.48
CA GLN A 116 27.76 32.34 34.43
C GLN A 116 26.60 33.34 34.67
N PHE A 117 25.37 32.84 34.74
CA PHE A 117 24.33 33.42 35.59
C PHE A 117 23.42 32.31 36.13
N ASP A 118 23.59 32.04 37.43
CA ASP A 118 22.64 31.37 38.31
C ASP A 118 21.48 32.32 38.65
N SER A 119 20.27 31.75 38.83
CA SER A 119 19.31 31.98 39.93
C SER A 119 17.92 31.51 39.47
N GLN A 120 17.40 30.37 39.93
CA GLN A 120 16.70 30.13 41.20
C GLN A 120 15.40 30.92 41.41
N ALA A 121 14.43 30.17 41.96
CA ALA A 121 13.20 30.55 42.67
C ALA A 121 11.94 30.78 41.80
N SER A 122 10.73 30.34 42.15
CA SER A 122 10.14 29.32 43.06
C SER A 122 8.64 29.66 43.08
N ASP A 123 7.80 28.63 43.18
CA ASP A 123 6.49 28.58 43.86
C ASP A 123 5.43 29.68 43.62
N ALA A 124 4.26 29.26 43.11
CA ALA A 124 2.99 29.42 43.84
C ALA A 124 1.84 28.71 43.11
N THR A 125 1.38 27.66 43.77
CA THR A 125 0.03 27.08 43.83
C THR A 125 -1.08 28.13 43.72
N THR A 126 -2.18 27.85 43.01
CA THR A 126 -3.56 27.90 43.55
C THR A 126 -4.53 27.23 42.56
N ALA A 127 -5.33 26.29 43.06
CA ALA A 127 -6.45 25.67 42.37
C ALA A 127 -7.68 26.59 42.37
N ALA A 128 -8.44 26.62 41.27
CA ALA A 128 -9.85 27.00 41.32
C ALA A 128 -10.64 26.25 40.24
N SER A 129 -11.57 25.44 40.71
CA SER A 129 -12.68 24.84 40.00
C SER A 129 -13.57 25.91 39.36
N GLU A 130 -14.01 25.71 38.13
CA GLU A 130 -15.30 26.28 37.69
C GLU A 130 -15.89 25.47 36.54
N SER A 131 -16.96 24.76 36.86
CA SER A 131 -17.94 24.20 35.94
C SER A 131 -18.79 25.34 35.38
N GLY A 132 -18.81 25.51 34.06
CA GLY A 132 -19.68 26.49 33.41
C GLY A 132 -19.89 26.18 31.94
N ARG A 133 -21.11 25.73 31.62
CA ARG A 133 -21.65 25.66 30.25
C ARG A 133 -21.85 27.10 29.74
N SER A 134 -21.22 27.47 28.64
CA SER A 134 -21.73 28.48 27.72
C SER A 134 -21.04 28.34 26.37
N GLY A 135 -21.85 28.34 25.30
CA GLY A 135 -21.33 28.56 23.97
C GLY A 135 -20.90 30.00 23.84
N GLU A 136 -19.66 30.22 23.45
CA GLU A 136 -19.17 31.52 23.03
C GLU A 136 -18.54 31.40 21.64
N THR A 137 -19.22 32.07 20.70
CA THR A 137 -18.73 32.45 19.38
C THR A 137 -17.53 33.37 19.53
N GLU A 138 -16.32 32.83 19.50
CA GLU A 138 -15.10 33.60 19.22
C GLU A 138 -14.95 33.81 17.71
N ALA A 139 -15.81 34.66 17.17
CA ALA A 139 -15.63 35.28 15.87
C ALA A 139 -15.42 36.78 16.11
N SER A 140 -14.16 37.24 16.17
CA SER A 140 -13.73 38.60 15.78
C SER A 140 -12.34 38.93 16.36
N THR A 141 -11.27 38.59 15.63
CA THR A 141 -9.98 39.33 15.65
C THR A 141 -8.97 38.77 14.62
N GLU A 142 -9.41 38.29 13.44
CA GLU A 142 -8.50 37.57 12.52
C GLU A 142 -8.38 38.10 11.08
N PHE A 143 -9.11 39.15 10.69
CA PHE A 143 -8.99 39.71 9.33
C PHE A 143 -8.64 41.20 9.40
N LYS A 144 -7.53 41.58 8.76
CA LYS A 144 -7.30 42.98 8.43
C LYS A 144 -8.12 43.27 7.16
N ASP A 145 -9.10 44.13 7.31
CA ASP A 145 -10.00 44.72 6.29
C ASP A 145 -11.34 43.99 6.06
N ASP A 146 -12.44 44.75 6.12
CA ASP A 146 -13.82 44.31 5.80
C ASP A 146 -13.93 43.69 4.39
N GLU A 147 -12.97 44.02 3.52
CA GLU A 147 -12.84 43.49 2.16
C GLU A 147 -12.46 42.01 2.15
N ASP A 148 -11.52 41.57 3.00
CA ASP A 148 -11.07 40.17 3.08
C ASP A 148 -12.21 39.25 3.57
N LEU A 149 -12.99 39.73 4.55
CA LEU A 149 -14.17 39.02 5.05
C LEU A 149 -15.28 38.96 3.99
N SER A 150 -15.52 40.05 3.26
CA SER A 150 -16.51 40.11 2.18
C SER A 150 -16.18 39.14 1.05
N LEU A 151 -14.90 39.01 0.66
CA LEU A 151 -14.45 38.07 -0.36
C LEU A 151 -14.64 36.61 0.08
N LEU A 152 -14.40 36.28 1.36
CA LEU A 152 -14.62 34.93 1.88
C LEU A 152 -16.10 34.57 1.95
N ILE A 153 -16.96 35.47 2.40
CA ILE A 153 -18.42 35.25 2.43
C ILE A 153 -18.95 34.93 1.03
N GLN A 154 -18.45 35.62 0.00
CA GLN A 154 -18.80 35.34 -1.39
C GLN A 154 -18.41 33.91 -1.82
N MET A 155 -17.25 33.41 -1.36
CA MET A 155 -16.78 32.06 -1.68
C MET A 155 -17.50 30.98 -0.87
N GLU A 156 -17.94 31.26 0.37
CA GLU A 156 -18.67 30.29 1.21
C GLU A 156 -20.03 29.89 0.65
N GLY A 157 -20.62 30.70 -0.25
CA GLY A 157 -21.85 30.34 -0.96
C GLY A 157 -21.68 29.22 -2.01
N ALA A 158 -20.44 28.91 -2.40
CA ALA A 158 -20.13 27.88 -3.38
C ALA A 158 -20.43 26.47 -2.85
N GLN A 159 -20.92 25.59 -3.72
CA GLN A 159 -21.28 24.22 -3.37
C GLN A 159 -20.17 23.23 -3.76
N THR A 160 -19.31 23.61 -4.71
CA THR A 160 -18.28 22.74 -5.26
C THR A 160 -16.87 23.31 -5.12
N SER A 161 -15.87 22.42 -5.09
CA SER A 161 -14.45 22.80 -5.06
C SER A 161 -14.07 23.70 -6.23
N GLN A 162 -14.64 23.44 -7.42
CA GLN A 162 -14.36 24.21 -8.63
C GLN A 162 -14.93 25.62 -8.57
N GLU A 163 -16.14 25.81 -8.04
CA GLU A 163 -16.74 27.13 -7.86
C GLU A 163 -15.89 28.01 -6.92
N VAL A 164 -15.44 27.45 -5.80
CA VAL A 164 -14.55 28.17 -4.86
C VAL A 164 -13.26 28.59 -5.56
N LEU A 165 -12.61 27.68 -6.29
CA LEU A 165 -11.37 27.98 -7.01
C LEU A 165 -11.59 29.01 -8.13
N ALA A 166 -12.72 28.94 -8.84
CA ALA A 166 -13.05 29.91 -9.88
C ALA A 166 -13.27 31.31 -9.30
N ALA A 167 -14.04 31.43 -8.22
CA ALA A 167 -14.27 32.69 -7.52
C ALA A 167 -12.96 33.29 -6.99
N ALA A 168 -12.13 32.48 -6.33
CA ALA A 168 -10.81 32.92 -5.85
C ALA A 168 -9.88 33.38 -6.99
N HIS A 169 -9.90 32.70 -8.14
CA HIS A 169 -9.10 33.09 -9.30
C HIS A 169 -9.56 34.44 -9.88
N GLN A 170 -10.87 34.75 -9.89
CA GLN A 170 -11.37 36.04 -10.40
C GLN A 170 -10.86 37.25 -9.62
N VAL A 171 -10.62 37.09 -8.31
CA VAL A 171 -10.13 38.16 -7.42
C VAL A 171 -8.68 37.97 -7.01
N LEU A 172 -7.92 37.13 -7.72
CA LEU A 172 -6.60 36.64 -7.30
C LEU A 172 -5.61 37.75 -6.87
N ALA A 173 -5.59 38.87 -7.60
CA ALA A 173 -4.69 40.00 -7.31
C ALA A 173 -4.99 40.72 -5.98
N ARG A 174 -6.22 40.59 -5.47
CA ARG A 174 -6.68 41.20 -4.21
C ARG A 174 -6.49 40.29 -3.00
N LEU A 175 -6.22 39.00 -3.21
CA LEU A 175 -6.14 38.04 -2.10
C LEU A 175 -4.85 38.25 -1.27
N SER A 176 -5.04 38.46 0.04
CA SER A 176 -3.98 38.38 1.03
C SER A 176 -3.45 36.94 1.18
N PRO A 177 -2.25 36.72 1.78
CA PRO A 177 -1.74 35.38 2.03
C PRO A 177 -2.72 34.51 2.83
N GLU A 178 -3.35 35.09 3.85
CA GLU A 178 -4.32 34.46 4.72
C GLU A 178 -5.60 34.09 3.97
N THR A 179 -6.19 35.03 3.22
CA THR A 179 -7.40 34.78 2.40
C THR A 179 -7.13 33.78 1.30
N THR A 180 -5.92 33.78 0.71
CA THR A 180 -5.50 32.78 -0.28
C THR A 180 -5.51 31.36 0.31
N VAL A 181 -4.95 31.19 1.51
CA VAL A 181 -4.97 29.90 2.22
C VAL A 181 -6.39 29.51 2.62
N ALA A 182 -7.21 30.46 3.05
CA ALA A 182 -8.60 30.20 3.42
C ALA A 182 -9.44 29.74 2.22
N ALA A 183 -9.28 30.37 1.04
CA ALA A 183 -9.93 29.97 -0.20
C ALA A 183 -9.52 28.56 -0.65
N LEU A 184 -8.22 28.26 -0.63
CA LEU A 184 -7.72 26.90 -0.91
C LEU A 184 -8.28 25.87 0.07
N HIS A 185 -8.36 26.24 1.36
CA HIS A 185 -8.91 25.37 2.39
C HIS A 185 -10.39 25.08 2.17
N LEU A 186 -11.18 26.10 1.85
CA LEU A 186 -12.60 25.95 1.53
C LEU A 186 -12.76 25.04 0.29
N ALA A 187 -12.00 25.28 -0.77
CA ALA A 187 -12.01 24.44 -1.96
C ALA A 187 -11.70 22.97 -1.63
N ALA A 188 -10.72 22.71 -0.76
CA ALA A 188 -10.36 21.35 -0.34
C ALA A 188 -11.40 20.68 0.56
N ARG A 189 -12.22 21.44 1.30
CA ARG A 189 -13.36 20.87 2.07
C ARG A 189 -14.45 20.32 1.15
N HIS A 190 -14.68 20.97 0.00
CA HIS A 190 -15.62 20.49 -1.02
C HIS A 190 -15.03 19.41 -1.94
N ALA A 191 -13.73 19.09 -1.83
CA ALA A 191 -13.11 18.05 -2.64
C ALA A 191 -13.45 16.65 -2.10
N PRO A 192 -13.88 15.70 -2.95
CA PRO A 192 -14.13 14.33 -2.52
C PRO A 192 -12.83 13.70 -2.00
N ALA A 193 -12.93 12.74 -1.08
CA ALA A 193 -11.78 12.15 -0.39
C ALA A 193 -10.74 11.49 -1.32
N THR A 194 -11.15 11.13 -2.55
CA THR A 194 -10.37 10.47 -3.60
C THR A 194 -9.98 11.40 -4.76
N ALA A 195 -10.27 12.71 -4.68
CA ALA A 195 -9.82 13.65 -5.69
C ALA A 195 -8.29 13.75 -5.67
N THR A 196 -7.64 12.93 -6.50
CA THR A 196 -6.30 13.26 -6.99
C THR A 196 -6.48 14.47 -7.87
N GLY A 197 -5.89 15.60 -7.48
CA GLY A 197 -6.13 16.88 -8.17
C GLY A 197 -5.69 16.80 -9.63
N ALA A 198 -6.63 16.48 -10.53
CA ALA A 198 -6.52 16.87 -11.92
C ALA A 198 -6.26 18.38 -11.90
N ALA A 199 -5.13 18.81 -12.46
CA ALA A 199 -4.61 20.16 -12.31
C ALA A 199 -5.61 21.18 -12.87
N SER A 200 -6.49 21.69 -12.01
CA SER A 200 -7.37 22.80 -12.35
C SER A 200 -6.49 24.01 -12.66
N PRO A 201 -6.68 24.69 -13.81
CA PRO A 201 -5.92 25.90 -14.12
C PRO A 201 -6.13 26.98 -13.05
N HIS A 202 -7.30 27.01 -12.40
CA HIS A 202 -7.57 27.88 -11.26
C HIS A 202 -6.69 27.53 -10.05
N LEU A 203 -6.59 26.24 -9.71
CA LEU A 203 -5.72 25.78 -8.62
C LEU A 203 -4.26 26.12 -8.89
N ALA A 204 -3.77 25.89 -10.12
CA ALA A 204 -2.41 26.22 -10.51
C ALA A 204 -2.12 27.74 -10.38
N ALA A 205 -3.04 28.59 -10.86
CA ALA A 205 -2.90 30.04 -10.74
C ALA A 205 -2.87 30.52 -9.27
N ILE A 206 -3.74 29.96 -8.43
CA ILE A 206 -3.80 30.29 -6.99
C ILE A 206 -2.52 29.83 -6.27
N LEU A 207 -2.00 28.64 -6.56
CA LEU A 207 -0.74 28.16 -5.97
C LEU A 207 0.47 28.99 -6.41
N ALA A 208 0.54 29.38 -7.69
CA ALA A 208 1.59 30.27 -8.19
C ALA A 208 1.52 31.66 -7.54
N HIS A 209 0.32 32.18 -7.28
CA HIS A 209 0.13 33.41 -6.52
C HIS A 209 0.57 33.27 -5.06
N LEU A 210 0.13 32.19 -4.40
CA LEU A 210 0.52 31.88 -3.02
C LEU A 210 2.04 31.80 -2.89
N ARG A 211 2.75 31.20 -3.86
CA ARG A 211 4.21 31.13 -3.86
C ARG A 211 4.88 32.50 -3.67
N ARG A 212 4.37 33.54 -4.34
CA ARG A 212 4.88 34.92 -4.19
C ARG A 212 4.58 35.51 -2.80
N LEU A 213 3.50 35.04 -2.18
CA LEU A 213 3.03 35.50 -0.87
C LEU A 213 3.62 34.72 0.31
N LEU A 214 4.23 33.55 0.10
CA LEU A 214 4.81 32.70 1.16
C LEU A 214 5.69 33.49 2.16
N PRO A 215 6.61 34.39 1.74
CA PRO A 215 7.45 35.13 2.68
C PRO A 215 6.66 35.96 3.70
N ARG A 216 5.39 36.28 3.44
CA ARG A 216 4.51 37.01 4.36
C ARG A 216 3.69 36.09 5.27
N LEU A 217 3.54 34.82 4.92
CA LEU A 217 2.77 33.84 5.68
C LEU A 217 3.56 33.38 6.93
N ARG A 218 3.13 33.80 8.12
CA ARG A 218 3.79 33.47 9.41
C ARG A 218 2.84 32.88 10.46
N GLN A 219 1.53 33.04 10.28
CA GLN A 219 0.54 32.66 11.27
C GLN A 219 0.45 31.13 11.41
N SER A 220 0.53 30.62 12.64
CA SER A 220 0.51 29.18 12.95
C SER A 220 -0.70 28.45 12.36
N ARG A 221 -1.90 29.02 12.53
CA ARG A 221 -3.16 28.50 11.99
C ARG A 221 -3.15 28.41 10.46
N CYS A 222 -2.61 29.42 9.77
CA CYS A 222 -2.51 29.40 8.31
C CYS A 222 -1.51 28.36 7.80
N LEU A 223 -0.37 28.18 8.47
CA LEU A 223 0.59 27.13 8.11
C LEU A 223 -0.02 25.73 8.24
N SER A 224 -0.76 25.50 9.33
CA SER A 224 -1.52 24.26 9.57
C SER A 224 -2.60 24.02 8.52
N ARG A 225 -3.45 25.02 8.25
CA ARG A 225 -4.50 24.94 7.21
C ARG A 225 -3.91 24.72 5.83
N LEU A 226 -2.77 25.34 5.52
CA LEU A 226 -2.09 25.14 4.25
C LEU A 226 -1.57 23.71 4.14
N ALA A 227 -0.83 23.21 5.14
CA ALA A 227 -0.34 21.83 5.16
C ALA A 227 -1.48 20.81 4.98
N TRP A 228 -2.57 20.97 5.74
CA TRP A 228 -3.75 20.11 5.64
C TRP A 228 -4.36 20.15 4.24
N THR A 229 -4.54 21.35 3.68
CA THR A 229 -5.14 21.58 2.36
C THR A 229 -4.31 20.93 1.26
N LEU A 230 -2.99 21.15 1.28
CA LEU A 230 -2.07 20.54 0.31
C LEU A 230 -2.11 19.02 0.41
N GLY A 231 -2.11 18.47 1.63
CA GLY A 231 -2.25 17.03 1.86
C GLY A 231 -3.61 16.45 1.45
N LYS A 232 -4.69 17.21 1.58
CA LYS A 232 -6.05 16.79 1.16
C LYS A 232 -6.17 16.73 -0.37
N LEU A 233 -5.55 17.68 -1.07
CA LEU A 233 -5.58 17.75 -2.54
C LEU A 233 -4.59 16.77 -3.20
N GLU A 234 -3.55 16.35 -2.47
CA GLU A 234 -2.49 15.42 -2.93
C GLU A 234 -1.81 15.82 -4.26
N VAL A 235 -1.85 17.10 -4.62
CA VAL A 235 -1.20 17.63 -5.82
C VAL A 235 0.30 17.84 -5.54
N ARG A 236 1.16 17.34 -6.42
CA ARG A 236 2.62 17.57 -6.35
C ARG A 236 3.08 18.46 -7.50
N THR A 237 3.30 19.73 -7.21
CA THR A 237 3.89 20.71 -8.15
C THR A 237 5.06 21.45 -7.47
N PRO A 238 5.94 22.12 -8.24
CA PRO A 238 7.01 22.94 -7.68
C PRO A 238 6.51 24.04 -6.72
N ASP A 239 5.27 24.52 -6.90
CA ASP A 239 4.63 25.49 -6.02
C ASP A 239 4.21 24.86 -4.69
N VAL A 240 3.67 23.63 -4.73
CA VAL A 240 3.37 22.85 -3.51
C VAL A 240 4.65 22.53 -2.74
N GLU A 241 5.71 22.11 -3.43
CA GLU A 241 7.01 21.85 -2.78
C GLU A 241 7.57 23.11 -2.12
N ALA A 242 7.48 24.28 -2.76
CA ALA A 242 7.91 25.54 -2.16
C ALA A 242 7.06 25.91 -0.93
N ALA A 243 5.75 25.71 -0.98
CA ALA A 243 4.87 25.92 0.16
C ALA A 243 5.22 24.98 1.34
N VAL A 244 5.53 23.72 1.06
CA VAL A 244 5.98 22.75 2.08
C VAL A 244 7.33 23.14 2.66
N CYS A 245 8.31 23.53 1.85
CA CYS A 245 9.60 24.05 2.33
C CYS A 245 9.41 25.27 3.24
N HIS A 246 8.51 26.17 2.86
CA HIS A 246 8.18 27.34 3.69
C HIS A 246 7.58 26.94 5.04
N ILE A 247 6.63 25.99 5.06
CA ILE A 247 6.07 25.44 6.30
C ILE A 247 7.19 24.83 7.17
N CYS A 248 8.09 24.03 6.58
CA CYS A 248 9.21 23.41 7.27
C CYS A 248 10.19 24.44 7.87
N ALA A 249 10.38 25.59 7.22
CA ALA A 249 11.26 26.65 7.70
C ALA A 249 10.64 27.51 8.81
N VAL A 250 9.33 27.78 8.74
CA VAL A 250 8.66 28.75 9.62
C VAL A 250 7.97 28.08 10.82
N ALA A 251 7.29 26.95 10.63
CA ALA A 251 6.51 26.32 11.70
C ALA A 251 7.32 25.98 12.97
N PRO A 252 8.58 25.48 12.89
CA PRO A 252 9.38 25.18 14.08
C PRO A 252 9.54 26.35 15.06
N GLN A 253 9.54 27.58 14.56
CA GLN A 253 9.76 28.80 15.35
C GLN A 253 8.55 29.17 16.22
N SER A 254 7.38 28.58 15.95
CA SER A 254 6.12 28.94 16.59
C SER A 254 5.28 27.74 17.03
N LEU A 255 5.82 26.52 17.07
CA LEU A 255 5.09 25.30 17.48
C LEU A 255 4.40 25.43 18.85
N GLN A 256 4.96 26.23 19.77
CA GLN A 256 4.33 26.47 21.07
C GLN A 256 2.96 27.15 20.96
N LYS A 257 2.74 27.94 19.90
CA LYS A 257 1.48 28.64 19.60
C LYS A 257 0.48 27.77 18.83
N PHE A 258 0.88 26.59 18.34
CA PHE A 258 -0.03 25.69 17.63
C PHE A 258 -0.96 25.03 18.65
N THR A 259 -2.25 25.01 18.33
CA THR A 259 -3.21 24.15 19.04
C THR A 259 -2.90 22.67 18.80
N SER A 260 -3.45 21.77 19.62
CA SER A 260 -3.37 20.32 19.38
C SER A 260 -3.87 19.94 17.98
N GLN A 261 -4.92 20.60 17.51
CA GLN A 261 -5.46 20.37 16.17
C GLN A 261 -4.51 20.90 15.08
N ASP A 262 -3.88 22.06 15.29
CA ASP A 262 -2.92 22.60 14.32
C ASP A 262 -1.70 21.71 14.15
N LEU A 263 -1.13 21.21 15.26
CA LEU A 263 0.00 20.28 15.22
C LEU A 263 -0.34 19.04 14.39
N THR A 264 -1.48 18.42 14.69
CA THR A 264 -1.87 17.14 14.12
C THR A 264 -2.39 17.25 12.69
N ASN A 265 -3.08 18.34 12.33
CA ASN A 265 -3.44 18.65 10.95
C ASN A 265 -2.22 18.94 10.08
N THR A 266 -1.24 19.67 10.60
CA THR A 266 0.02 19.91 9.90
C THR A 266 0.71 18.58 9.60
N LEU A 267 0.85 17.73 10.62
CA LEU A 267 1.49 16.43 10.49
C LEU A 267 0.73 15.51 9.51
N TRP A 268 -0.60 15.45 9.61
CA TRP A 268 -1.45 14.66 8.73
C TRP A 268 -1.34 15.10 7.27
N GLY A 269 -1.34 16.41 7.01
CA GLY A 269 -1.18 16.95 5.66
C GLY A 269 0.17 16.58 5.04
N LEU A 270 1.25 16.71 5.83
CA LEU A 270 2.60 16.31 5.41
C LEU A 270 2.69 14.80 5.16
N ALA A 271 2.05 13.97 5.98
CA ALA A 271 2.06 12.51 5.83
C ALA A 271 1.34 12.02 4.56
N ARG A 272 0.36 12.77 4.05
CA ARG A 272 -0.28 12.46 2.76
C ARG A 272 0.63 12.78 1.57
N LEU A 273 1.36 13.88 1.65
CA LEU A 273 2.28 14.30 0.58
C LEU A 273 3.60 13.55 0.58
N PHE A 274 4.12 13.21 1.75
CA PHE A 274 5.42 12.56 1.96
C PHE A 274 5.26 11.30 2.82
N PRO A 275 4.51 10.29 2.36
CA PRO A 275 4.54 9.01 3.04
C PRO A 275 5.97 8.44 2.98
N ALA A 276 6.32 7.63 3.97
CA ALA A 276 7.52 6.82 3.94
C ALA A 276 7.62 6.14 2.57
N ALA A 277 8.80 6.18 1.95
CA ALA A 277 9.08 5.28 0.85
C ALA A 277 8.88 3.87 1.41
N THR A 278 7.74 3.27 1.10
CA THR A 278 7.46 1.88 1.44
C THR A 278 8.38 1.05 0.58
N ASP A 279 9.63 0.90 1.02
CA ASP A 279 10.58 0.01 0.38
C ASP A 279 10.14 -1.42 0.69
N ARG A 280 9.13 -1.90 -0.04
CA ARG A 280 8.81 -3.32 -0.08
C ARG A 280 9.66 -4.07 -1.11
N ARG A 281 10.45 -3.40 -1.95
CA ARG A 281 11.28 -3.99 -3.01
C ARG A 281 12.33 -2.94 -3.43
N GLY A 282 13.60 -3.15 -3.07
CA GLY A 282 14.75 -2.25 -3.28
C GLY A 282 14.94 -1.68 -4.70
N ARG A 283 14.02 -0.82 -5.11
CA ARG A 283 14.04 0.04 -6.29
C ARG A 283 13.05 1.19 -6.08
N GLY A 284 13.27 1.94 -5.01
CA GLY A 284 12.46 3.12 -4.69
C GLY A 284 12.85 4.30 -5.57
N ASN A 285 11.88 4.90 -6.26
CA ASN A 285 12.00 6.28 -6.69
C ASN A 285 11.95 7.16 -5.43
N SER A 286 12.98 7.97 -5.22
CA SER A 286 13.39 8.46 -3.90
C SER A 286 12.62 9.71 -3.45
N SER A 287 11.34 9.58 -3.07
CA SER A 287 10.62 10.69 -2.41
C SER A 287 11.28 11.07 -1.06
N SER A 288 11.83 10.07 -0.35
CA SER A 288 12.55 10.24 0.93
C SER A 288 14.02 10.67 0.80
N SER A 289 14.61 10.69 -0.42
CA SER A 289 15.95 11.25 -0.64
C SER A 289 15.94 12.63 -1.30
N SER A 290 14.74 13.23 -1.46
CA SER A 290 14.61 14.66 -1.77
C SER A 290 14.93 15.50 -0.53
N ASN A 291 15.56 16.66 -0.71
CA ASN A 291 15.82 17.62 0.37
C ASN A 291 14.53 18.01 1.13
N VAL A 292 13.40 18.08 0.42
CA VAL A 292 12.09 18.37 1.02
C VAL A 292 11.64 17.25 1.96
N GLY A 293 11.80 15.98 1.56
CA GLY A 293 11.47 14.84 2.41
C GLY A 293 12.22 14.84 3.75
N THR A 294 13.51 15.19 3.75
CA THR A 294 14.31 15.33 4.98
C THR A 294 13.85 16.51 5.84
N GLN A 295 13.45 17.63 5.24
CA GLN A 295 12.87 18.77 5.98
C GLN A 295 11.53 18.41 6.63
N VAL A 296 10.67 17.70 5.90
CA VAL A 296 9.38 17.20 6.40
C VAL A 296 9.58 16.26 7.58
N ALA A 297 10.51 15.31 7.47
CA ALA A 297 10.82 14.39 8.59
C ALA A 297 11.27 15.13 9.85
N ARG A 298 12.12 16.18 9.73
CA ARG A 298 12.58 16.98 10.87
C ARG A 298 11.46 17.81 11.51
N LEU A 299 10.62 18.45 10.72
CA LEU A 299 9.45 19.16 11.24
C LEU A 299 8.49 18.18 11.93
N ALA A 300 8.24 17.03 11.30
CA ALA A 300 7.36 15.99 11.82
C ALA A 300 7.85 15.44 13.17
N ASP A 301 9.16 15.17 13.32
CA ASP A 301 9.78 14.79 14.59
C ASP A 301 9.63 15.88 15.68
N SER A 302 9.77 17.16 15.30
CA SER A 302 9.56 18.29 16.20
C SER A 302 8.10 18.41 16.67
N ILE A 303 7.14 18.21 15.75
CA ILE A 303 5.71 18.20 16.05
C ILE A 303 5.38 17.04 16.99
N ILE A 304 5.93 15.84 16.75
CA ILE A 304 5.71 14.67 17.61
C ILE A 304 6.27 14.90 19.02
N GLY A 305 7.44 15.54 19.14
CA GLY A 305 7.93 15.97 20.46
C GLY A 305 6.96 16.89 21.19
N ALA A 306 6.35 17.86 20.48
CA ALA A 306 5.35 18.77 21.07
C ALA A 306 4.03 18.03 21.42
N CYS A 307 3.61 17.06 20.61
CA CYS A 307 2.47 16.21 20.90
C CYS A 307 2.71 15.34 22.14
N SER A 308 3.92 14.77 22.29
CA SER A 308 4.29 13.94 23.45
C SER A 308 4.20 14.70 24.77
N GLN A 309 4.67 15.95 24.79
CA GLN A 309 4.57 16.83 25.98
C GLN A 309 3.13 17.18 26.36
N ARG A 310 2.16 16.96 25.47
CA ARG A 310 0.76 17.39 25.62
C ARG A 310 -0.22 16.23 25.42
N VAL A 311 0.23 14.99 25.54
CA VAL A 311 -0.52 13.79 25.16
C VAL A 311 -1.91 13.73 25.83
N GLN A 312 -1.99 14.10 27.11
CA GLN A 312 -3.22 14.17 27.90
C GLN A 312 -4.23 15.19 27.35
N ASN A 313 -3.72 16.29 26.79
CA ASN A 313 -4.52 17.38 26.24
C ASN A 313 -4.87 17.17 24.76
N LEU A 314 -4.39 16.09 24.12
CA LEU A 314 -4.81 15.75 22.77
C LEU A 314 -6.25 15.20 22.81
N THR A 315 -7.11 15.65 21.90
CA THR A 315 -8.41 14.99 21.69
C THR A 315 -8.20 13.60 21.09
N ALA A 316 -9.21 12.72 21.16
CA ALA A 316 -9.13 11.38 20.55
C ALA A 316 -8.79 11.43 19.04
N GLN A 317 -9.33 12.42 18.33
CA GLN A 317 -9.02 12.68 16.93
C GLN A 317 -7.57 13.15 16.74
N CYS A 318 -7.08 14.08 17.57
CA CYS A 318 -5.69 14.56 17.49
C CYS A 318 -4.71 13.41 17.74
N LEU A 319 -4.92 12.62 18.78
CA LEU A 319 -4.05 11.51 19.16
C LEU A 319 -3.95 10.46 18.03
N SER A 320 -5.09 10.01 17.50
CA SER A 320 -5.13 9.03 16.42
C SER A 320 -4.55 9.55 15.10
N ASN A 321 -4.82 10.80 14.74
CA ASN A 321 -4.24 11.40 13.53
C ASN A 321 -2.73 11.63 13.66
N ALA A 322 -2.25 12.04 14.84
CA ALA A 322 -0.82 12.23 15.09
C ALA A 322 -0.07 10.91 14.92
N LEU A 323 -0.58 9.84 15.57
CA LEU A 323 0.05 8.53 15.53
C LEU A 323 0.05 7.95 14.11
N TRP A 324 -1.09 8.02 13.42
CA TRP A 324 -1.19 7.60 12.03
C TRP A 324 -0.23 8.35 11.11
N ALA A 325 -0.16 9.68 11.26
CA ALA A 325 0.68 10.51 10.41
C ALA A 325 2.18 10.24 10.65
N ALA A 326 2.58 10.05 11.91
CA ALA A 326 3.94 9.69 12.28
C ALA A 326 4.34 8.31 11.70
N ALA A 327 3.48 7.31 11.86
CA ALA A 327 3.69 5.98 11.29
C ALA A 327 3.79 6.04 9.75
N ARG A 328 2.89 6.80 9.10
CA ARG A 328 2.87 6.94 7.65
C ARG A 328 4.09 7.67 7.11
N ILE A 329 4.63 8.67 7.80
CA ILE A 329 5.91 9.33 7.44
C ILE A 329 7.11 8.40 7.67
N GLY A 330 6.95 7.39 8.55
CA GLY A 330 8.01 6.46 8.91
C GLY A 330 8.99 7.06 9.93
N LEU A 331 8.47 7.89 10.85
CA LEU A 331 9.27 8.47 11.93
C LEU A 331 9.83 7.38 12.86
N ARG A 332 11.05 7.60 13.33
CA ARG A 332 11.78 6.73 14.25
C ARG A 332 12.63 7.58 15.20
N GLY A 333 13.10 6.98 16.29
CA GLY A 333 13.98 7.62 17.27
C GLY A 333 13.25 8.05 18.54
N PRO A 334 13.97 8.69 19.49
CA PRO A 334 13.52 8.84 20.87
C PRO A 334 12.19 9.57 21.02
N ARG A 335 11.97 10.69 20.31
CA ARG A 335 10.71 11.45 20.42
C ARG A 335 9.49 10.65 19.96
N MET A 336 9.65 9.84 18.92
CA MET A 336 8.59 8.96 18.43
C MET A 336 8.35 7.81 19.41
N GLU A 337 9.40 7.25 19.98
CA GLU A 337 9.33 6.23 21.02
C GLU A 337 8.61 6.75 22.27
N ASP A 338 8.97 7.93 22.78
CA ASP A 338 8.31 8.60 23.91
C ASP A 338 6.84 8.87 23.61
N PHE A 339 6.53 9.42 22.43
CA PHE A 339 5.14 9.71 22.04
C PHE A 339 4.29 8.45 21.97
N LEU A 340 4.83 7.37 21.38
CA LEU A 340 4.14 6.09 21.29
C LEU A 340 3.94 5.49 22.68
N TRP A 341 4.97 5.48 23.53
CA TRP A 341 4.89 4.99 24.90
C TRP A 341 3.82 5.74 25.72
N HIS A 342 3.87 7.06 25.75
CA HIS A 342 2.86 7.87 26.41
C HIS A 342 1.46 7.64 25.84
N THR A 343 1.34 7.49 24.52
CA THR A 343 0.06 7.17 23.89
C THR A 343 -0.50 5.82 24.37
N LEU A 344 0.35 4.79 24.51
CA LEU A 344 -0.07 3.49 25.04
C LEU A 344 -0.50 3.59 26.51
N GLN A 345 0.26 4.31 27.33
CA GLN A 345 -0.07 4.54 28.74
C GLN A 345 -1.40 5.28 28.92
N GLU A 346 -1.67 6.30 28.11
CA GLU A 346 -2.94 7.04 28.12
C GLU A 346 -4.15 6.20 27.73
N LEU A 347 -3.95 5.15 26.91
CA LEU A 347 -5.02 4.17 26.63
C LEU A 347 -5.23 3.21 27.81
N GLN A 348 -4.15 2.84 28.50
CA GLN A 348 -4.15 1.89 29.62
C GLN A 348 -4.66 2.50 30.93
N SER A 349 -4.40 3.79 31.19
CA SER A 349 -4.82 4.43 32.44
C SER A 349 -6.34 4.49 32.60
N GLY A 350 -7.08 4.36 31.51
CA GLY A 350 -8.55 4.42 31.49
C GLY A 350 -9.10 5.85 31.57
N ASP A 351 -8.24 6.86 31.73
CA ASP A 351 -8.64 8.27 31.78
C ASP A 351 -9.28 8.72 30.45
N ARG A 352 -8.84 8.12 29.34
CA ARG A 352 -9.42 8.32 28.02
C ARG A 352 -10.44 7.23 27.69
N GLN A 353 -11.71 7.61 27.66
CA GLN A 353 -12.77 6.71 27.22
C GLN A 353 -12.65 6.41 25.72
N LEU A 354 -12.41 5.13 25.38
CA LEU A 354 -12.34 4.66 23.98
C LEU A 354 -13.63 4.93 23.18
N ALA A 355 -14.77 5.08 23.87
CA ALA A 355 -16.05 5.46 23.27
C ALA A 355 -16.02 6.83 22.55
N VAL A 356 -15.13 7.74 22.97
CA VAL A 356 -15.00 9.08 22.37
C VAL A 356 -14.25 9.03 21.02
N PHE A 357 -13.52 7.95 20.73
CA PHE A 357 -12.90 7.78 19.42
C PHE A 357 -13.96 7.49 18.36
N THR A 358 -13.82 8.16 17.23
CA THR A 358 -14.55 7.81 16.01
C THR A 358 -14.10 6.44 15.49
N PRO A 359 -14.92 5.76 14.68
CA PRO A 359 -14.51 4.53 13.98
C PRO A 359 -13.17 4.67 13.26
N GLN A 360 -13.00 5.75 12.48
CA GLN A 360 -11.75 6.11 11.84
C GLN A 360 -10.59 6.24 12.83
N GLY A 361 -10.82 6.88 13.98
CA GLY A 361 -9.82 7.06 15.02
C GLY A 361 -9.30 5.72 15.56
N LEU A 362 -10.19 4.78 15.86
CA LEU A 362 -9.81 3.44 16.32
C LEU A 362 -9.03 2.67 15.23
N ALA A 363 -9.48 2.74 13.98
CA ALA A 363 -8.79 2.11 12.85
C ALA A 363 -7.37 2.68 12.63
N ASN A 364 -7.24 4.01 12.70
CA ASN A 364 -5.96 4.71 12.60
C ASN A 364 -4.99 4.29 13.70
N MET A 365 -5.47 4.13 14.94
CA MET A 365 -4.65 3.67 16.07
C MET A 365 -4.07 2.28 15.81
N LEU A 366 -4.92 1.30 15.49
CA LEU A 366 -4.49 -0.08 15.24
C LEU A 366 -3.50 -0.16 14.07
N TRP A 367 -3.79 0.54 12.97
CA TRP A 367 -2.91 0.57 11.81
C TRP A 367 -1.55 1.18 12.14
N ALA A 368 -1.53 2.30 12.86
CA ALA A 368 -0.29 2.98 13.21
C ALA A 368 0.59 2.15 14.15
N ILE A 369 -0.01 1.50 15.16
CA ILE A 369 0.71 0.58 16.06
C ILE A 369 1.32 -0.58 15.26
N ALA A 370 0.56 -1.16 14.32
CA ALA A 370 1.06 -2.24 13.47
C ALA A 370 2.25 -1.82 12.61
N GLU A 371 2.20 -0.65 11.98
CA GLU A 371 3.28 -0.13 11.14
C GLU A 371 4.52 0.25 11.95
N LEU A 372 4.35 0.92 13.09
CA LEU A 372 5.47 1.30 13.97
C LEU A 372 6.19 0.07 14.52
N LYS A 373 5.43 -0.95 14.95
CA LYS A 373 5.99 -2.23 15.38
C LYS A 373 6.72 -2.95 14.25
N ALA A 374 6.16 -2.98 13.05
CA ALA A 374 6.83 -3.56 11.88
C ALA A 374 8.14 -2.82 11.52
N ALA A 375 8.19 -1.51 11.78
CA ALA A 375 9.38 -0.69 11.60
C ALA A 375 10.42 -0.80 12.75
N GLY A 376 10.16 -1.63 13.76
CA GLY A 376 11.04 -1.87 14.90
C GLY A 376 11.03 -0.76 15.97
N VAL A 377 10.09 0.18 15.92
CA VAL A 377 9.97 1.27 16.90
C VAL A 377 9.52 0.68 18.25
N GLY A 378 10.27 0.99 19.32
CA GLY A 378 9.97 0.52 20.68
C GLY A 378 10.53 -0.86 21.04
N ALA A 379 11.20 -1.56 20.13
CA ALA A 379 11.72 -2.92 20.35
C ALA A 379 12.84 -3.04 21.42
N GLY A 380 13.40 -1.91 21.89
CA GLY A 380 14.45 -1.85 22.91
C GLY A 380 14.05 -1.13 24.20
N LEU A 381 12.80 -0.69 24.34
CA LEU A 381 12.33 0.05 25.51
C LEU A 381 11.84 -0.95 26.57
N THR A 382 12.68 -1.21 27.56
CA THR A 382 12.31 -1.97 28.77
C THR A 382 12.84 -1.22 29.99
N GLU A 383 11.96 -0.60 30.75
CA GLU A 383 12.28 -0.10 32.09
C GLU A 383 11.96 -1.19 33.13
N ALA A 384 12.82 -1.30 34.16
CA ALA A 384 12.63 -2.28 35.22
C ALA A 384 11.38 -1.95 36.05
N GLY A 385 10.36 -2.80 35.97
CA GLY A 385 9.12 -2.66 36.75
C GLY A 385 7.90 -2.14 35.98
N THR A 386 8.04 -1.78 34.69
CA THR A 386 6.92 -1.46 33.79
C THR A 386 6.65 -2.59 32.80
N PRO A 387 5.42 -2.76 32.28
CA PRO A 387 5.18 -3.70 31.18
C PRO A 387 6.13 -3.38 30.02
N SER A 388 6.66 -4.41 29.36
CA SER A 388 7.48 -4.21 28.17
C SER A 388 6.69 -3.47 27.09
N PHE A 389 7.38 -2.76 26.20
CA PHE A 389 6.74 -2.09 25.07
C PHE A 389 5.83 -3.04 24.25
N GLU A 390 6.23 -4.30 24.12
CA GLU A 390 5.44 -5.32 23.43
C GLU A 390 4.16 -5.68 24.17
N GLU A 391 4.21 -5.80 25.50
CA GLU A 391 3.04 -6.06 26.33
C GLU A 391 2.07 -4.88 26.32
N ALA A 392 2.59 -3.65 26.49
CA ALA A 392 1.78 -2.45 26.44
C ALA A 392 1.09 -2.27 25.08
N SER A 393 1.83 -2.51 23.99
CA SER A 393 1.25 -2.51 22.63
C SER A 393 0.17 -3.58 22.48
N ARG A 394 0.40 -4.79 22.99
CA ARG A 394 -0.57 -5.90 22.92
C ARG A 394 -1.85 -5.58 23.69
N GLU A 395 -1.73 -4.98 24.87
CA GLU A 395 -2.87 -4.60 25.71
C GLU A 395 -3.66 -3.43 25.10
N ALA A 396 -2.97 -2.39 24.62
CA ALA A 396 -3.60 -1.30 23.87
C ALA A 396 -4.39 -1.82 22.66
N CYS A 397 -3.82 -2.76 21.89
CA CYS A 397 -4.53 -3.39 20.77
C CYS A 397 -5.77 -4.15 21.22
N ALA A 398 -5.71 -4.86 22.36
CA ALA A 398 -6.86 -5.58 22.92
C ALA A 398 -7.97 -4.63 23.34
N MET A 399 -7.64 -3.53 24.03
CA MET A 399 -8.61 -2.53 24.47
C MET A 399 -9.28 -1.84 23.28
N VAL A 400 -8.48 -1.40 22.29
CA VAL A 400 -9.02 -0.80 21.05
C VAL A 400 -9.88 -1.81 20.28
N ALA A 401 -9.48 -3.09 20.25
CA ALA A 401 -10.26 -4.14 19.62
C ALA A 401 -11.60 -4.39 20.32
N GLY A 402 -11.62 -4.46 21.64
CA GLY A 402 -12.84 -4.60 22.43
C GLY A 402 -13.81 -3.43 22.22
N ALA A 403 -13.29 -2.19 22.19
CA ALA A 403 -14.10 -1.00 21.91
C ALA A 403 -14.65 -0.96 20.47
N ALA A 404 -13.90 -1.48 19.50
CA ALA A 404 -14.32 -1.52 18.10
C ALA A 404 -15.32 -2.67 17.81
N ALA A 405 -15.20 -3.80 18.50
CA ALA A 405 -15.96 -5.02 18.21
C ALA A 405 -17.49 -4.85 18.33
N SER A 406 -17.96 -3.99 19.25
CA SER A 406 -19.39 -3.68 19.43
C SER A 406 -19.92 -2.62 18.46
N ARG A 407 -19.04 -1.94 17.74
CA ARG A 407 -19.34 -0.77 16.91
C ARG A 407 -19.04 -0.98 15.42
N VAL A 408 -18.71 -2.20 14.99
CA VAL A 408 -18.30 -2.51 13.61
C VAL A 408 -19.25 -1.99 12.52
N HIS A 409 -20.55 -1.89 12.83
CA HIS A 409 -21.57 -1.32 11.94
C HIS A 409 -21.38 0.18 11.65
N GLU A 410 -20.75 0.94 12.55
CA GLU A 410 -20.43 2.37 12.37
C GLU A 410 -19.24 2.60 11.41
N PHE A 411 -18.43 1.56 11.17
CA PHE A 411 -17.19 1.68 10.39
C PHE A 411 -17.46 1.65 8.89
N GLN A 412 -16.71 2.49 8.17
CA GLN A 412 -16.63 2.40 6.72
C GLN A 412 -15.89 1.13 6.30
N HIS A 413 -16.21 0.64 5.11
CA HIS A 413 -15.62 -0.58 4.53
C HIS A 413 -14.08 -0.56 4.51
N GLN A 414 -13.49 0.59 4.21
CA GLN A 414 -12.04 0.75 4.19
C GLN A 414 -11.44 0.62 5.60
N GLU A 415 -12.12 1.15 6.63
CA GLU A 415 -11.67 1.11 8.02
C GLU A 415 -11.73 -0.31 8.57
N LEU A 416 -12.80 -1.06 8.28
CA LEU A 416 -12.91 -2.50 8.61
C LEU A 416 -11.72 -3.28 8.02
N SER A 417 -11.43 -3.07 6.73
CA SER A 417 -10.32 -3.75 6.06
C SER A 417 -8.95 -3.33 6.61
N MET A 418 -8.80 -2.08 7.04
CA MET A 418 -7.56 -1.53 7.62
C MET A 418 -7.30 -2.14 9.00
N MET A 419 -8.31 -2.24 9.85
CA MET A 419 -8.20 -2.89 11.15
C MET A 419 -7.86 -4.38 11.01
N ALA A 420 -8.54 -5.09 10.11
CA ALA A 420 -8.26 -6.49 9.84
C ALA A 420 -6.80 -6.70 9.39
N TRP A 421 -6.32 -5.86 8.47
CA TRP A 421 -4.93 -5.88 8.04
C TRP A 421 -3.94 -5.64 9.20
N ALA A 422 -4.22 -4.64 10.04
CA ALA A 422 -3.39 -4.31 11.20
C ALA A 422 -3.31 -5.48 12.20
N MET A 423 -4.47 -6.09 12.52
CA MET A 423 -4.54 -7.26 13.40
C MET A 423 -3.77 -8.45 12.84
N ALA A 424 -3.87 -8.71 11.53
CA ALA A 424 -3.11 -9.78 10.89
C ALA A 424 -1.60 -9.52 10.90
N LYS A 425 -1.16 -8.26 10.82
CA LYS A 425 0.25 -7.89 10.94
C LYS A 425 0.78 -8.04 12.36
N LEU A 426 -0.03 -7.71 13.36
CA LEU A 426 0.35 -7.80 14.77
C LEU A 426 0.27 -9.22 15.33
N HIS A 427 -0.69 -10.03 14.89
CA HIS A 427 -1.06 -11.31 15.51
C HIS A 427 -1.12 -12.51 14.55
N GLY A 428 -0.84 -12.30 13.27
CA GLY A 428 -0.81 -13.34 12.26
C GLY A 428 0.42 -14.24 12.32
N ARG A 429 0.44 -15.29 11.48
CA ARG A 429 1.57 -16.23 11.40
C ARG A 429 2.87 -15.48 11.04
N GLY A 430 3.82 -15.42 11.98
CA GLY A 430 5.14 -14.82 11.77
C GLY A 430 5.23 -13.30 11.96
N ALA A 431 4.38 -12.71 12.81
CA ALA A 431 4.56 -11.34 13.30
C ALA A 431 5.98 -11.17 13.90
N GLY A 432 6.89 -10.57 13.11
CA GLY A 432 8.33 -10.46 13.42
C GLY A 432 9.30 -10.72 12.24
N SER A 433 8.85 -11.20 11.09
CA SER A 433 9.73 -11.41 9.92
C SER A 433 9.07 -10.95 8.61
N GLU A 434 9.42 -9.75 8.15
CA GLU A 434 9.19 -9.35 6.76
C GLU A 434 10.09 -10.14 5.82
N GLY A 435 9.59 -11.31 5.40
CA GLY A 435 10.31 -12.20 4.52
C GLY A 435 9.73 -13.58 4.66
N GLY A 436 9.18 -14.13 3.56
CA GLY A 436 8.52 -15.43 3.57
C GLY A 436 9.42 -16.53 4.14
N ARG A 437 9.08 -16.99 5.34
CA ARG A 437 9.35 -18.31 5.97
C ARG A 437 8.69 -18.26 7.36
N LYS A 438 7.97 -19.26 7.86
CA LYS A 438 8.01 -20.71 7.64
C LYS A 438 6.61 -21.27 7.41
N GLY A 439 6.49 -22.15 6.42
CA GLY A 439 5.40 -23.11 6.31
C GLY A 439 5.54 -24.22 7.37
N ALA A 440 5.44 -23.87 8.66
CA ALA A 440 5.18 -24.87 9.68
C ALA A 440 3.71 -25.28 9.56
N ARG A 441 3.47 -26.45 8.98
CA ARG A 441 2.16 -27.10 8.99
C ARG A 441 1.78 -27.35 10.45
N ARG A 442 0.74 -26.65 10.94
CA ARG A 442 0.14 -26.89 12.25
C ARG A 442 -0.35 -28.35 12.27
N LYS A 443 0.02 -29.13 13.28
CA LYS A 443 -0.59 -30.45 13.52
C LYS A 443 -2.09 -30.24 13.82
N PRO A 444 -3.01 -30.99 13.19
CA PRO A 444 -4.42 -30.95 13.55
C PRO A 444 -4.60 -31.37 15.02
N GLY A 445 -5.41 -30.67 15.80
CA GLY A 445 -5.74 -31.05 17.18
C GLY A 445 -5.05 -30.26 18.31
N GLY A 446 -4.19 -29.28 18.01
CA GLY A 446 -3.70 -28.35 19.03
C GLY A 446 -4.74 -27.25 19.33
N LYS A 447 -5.09 -27.06 20.62
CA LYS A 447 -5.83 -25.89 21.11
C LYS A 447 -5.19 -24.60 20.56
N ALA A 448 -5.98 -23.55 20.36
CA ALA A 448 -5.50 -22.24 19.91
C ALA A 448 -4.45 -21.69 20.91
N ALA A 449 -3.18 -21.89 20.60
CA ALA A 449 -2.05 -21.36 21.36
C ALA A 449 -1.55 -20.06 20.73
N SER A 450 -2.45 -19.20 20.25
CA SER A 450 -2.06 -17.94 19.62
C SER A 450 -1.53 -16.92 20.63
N GLY A 451 -1.71 -17.14 21.94
CA GLY A 451 -1.29 -16.20 22.99
C GLY A 451 -1.87 -14.79 22.83
N ARG A 452 -2.80 -14.60 21.88
CA ARG A 452 -3.39 -13.32 21.54
C ARG A 452 -4.66 -13.11 22.38
N PRO A 453 -4.95 -11.86 22.79
CA PRO A 453 -6.17 -11.51 23.52
C PRO A 453 -7.45 -11.94 22.78
N SER A 454 -8.48 -12.38 23.51
CA SER A 454 -9.76 -12.81 22.93
C SER A 454 -10.50 -11.69 22.21
N GLU A 455 -10.33 -10.45 22.65
CA GLU A 455 -10.90 -9.23 22.07
C GLU A 455 -10.49 -9.07 20.61
N ILE A 456 -9.30 -9.56 20.26
CA ILE A 456 -8.77 -9.49 18.89
C ILE A 456 -9.50 -10.47 17.98
N ASP A 457 -9.67 -11.71 18.41
CA ASP A 457 -10.42 -12.70 17.63
C ASP A 457 -11.90 -12.29 17.56
N GLN A 458 -12.48 -11.77 18.65
CA GLN A 458 -13.84 -11.21 18.66
C GLN A 458 -14.00 -10.06 17.66
N LEU A 459 -13.09 -9.08 17.64
CA LEU A 459 -13.11 -8.01 16.65
C LEU A 459 -13.07 -8.57 15.23
N MET A 460 -12.16 -9.50 14.93
CA MET A 460 -12.02 -10.07 13.59
C MET A 460 -13.29 -10.83 13.15
N LEU A 461 -13.94 -11.56 14.05
CA LEU A 461 -15.19 -12.26 13.76
C LEU A 461 -16.35 -11.28 13.58
N SER A 462 -16.45 -10.22 14.40
CA SER A 462 -17.41 -9.13 14.21
C SER A 462 -17.22 -8.41 12.87
N ILE A 463 -15.97 -8.10 12.50
CA ILE A 463 -15.64 -7.51 11.19
C ILE A 463 -16.07 -8.45 10.07
N ALA A 464 -15.81 -9.76 10.19
CA ALA A 464 -16.22 -10.73 9.17
C ALA A 464 -17.74 -10.80 9.01
N GLY A 465 -18.50 -10.78 10.12
CA GLY A 465 -19.96 -10.78 10.07
C GLY A 465 -20.55 -9.52 9.45
N GLU A 466 -20.03 -8.35 9.81
CA GLU A 466 -20.43 -7.07 9.22
C GLU A 466 -20.07 -7.02 7.72
N ALA A 467 -18.85 -7.44 7.38
CA ALA A 467 -18.38 -7.49 6.00
C ALA A 467 -19.17 -8.49 5.14
N HIS A 468 -19.63 -9.61 5.71
CA HIS A 468 -20.52 -10.56 5.04
C HIS A 468 -21.88 -9.92 4.74
N THR A 469 -22.45 -9.20 5.71
CA THR A 469 -23.74 -8.50 5.56
C THR A 469 -23.68 -7.43 4.46
N ARG A 470 -22.54 -6.76 4.32
CA ARG A 470 -22.34 -5.66 3.35
C ARG A 470 -21.39 -6.03 2.20
N LEU A 471 -21.29 -7.31 1.84
CA LEU A 471 -20.28 -7.79 0.87
C LEU A 471 -20.31 -7.02 -0.46
N SER A 472 -21.50 -6.74 -0.98
CA SER A 472 -21.71 -6.02 -2.24
C SER A 472 -21.24 -4.55 -2.23
N GLN A 473 -21.00 -3.98 -1.04
CA GLN A 473 -20.52 -2.61 -0.86
C GLN A 473 -18.99 -2.56 -0.66
N LEU A 474 -18.33 -3.71 -0.49
CA LEU A 474 -16.89 -3.79 -0.32
C LEU A 474 -16.17 -3.59 -1.65
N SER A 475 -15.10 -2.78 -1.64
CA SER A 475 -14.18 -2.72 -2.77
C SER A 475 -13.41 -4.04 -2.93
N PRO A 476 -12.93 -4.39 -4.14
CA PRO A 476 -12.03 -5.53 -4.37
C PRO A 476 -10.82 -5.57 -3.42
N GLN A 477 -10.26 -4.40 -3.12
CA GLN A 477 -9.15 -4.26 -2.19
C GLN A 477 -9.57 -4.60 -0.75
N SER A 478 -10.75 -4.15 -0.32
CA SER A 478 -11.29 -4.45 1.01
C SER A 478 -11.58 -5.94 1.18
N VAL A 479 -12.21 -6.58 0.19
CA VAL A 479 -12.49 -8.02 0.19
C VAL A 479 -11.20 -8.83 0.31
N SER A 480 -10.23 -8.56 -0.56
CA SER A 480 -8.96 -9.31 -0.58
C SER A 480 -8.12 -9.11 0.69
N ASN A 481 -8.08 -7.89 1.25
CA ASN A 481 -7.37 -7.61 2.50
C ASN A 481 -8.01 -8.31 3.69
N LEU A 482 -9.34 -8.29 3.81
CA LEU A 482 -10.04 -8.96 4.89
C LEU A 482 -9.89 -10.48 4.80
N ALA A 483 -10.03 -11.05 3.60
CA ALA A 483 -9.82 -12.48 3.37
C ALA A 483 -8.39 -12.91 3.75
N TRP A 484 -7.39 -12.15 3.29
CA TRP A 484 -5.99 -12.37 3.65
C TRP A 484 -5.76 -12.29 5.15
N ALA A 485 -6.34 -11.31 5.83
CA ALA A 485 -6.19 -11.12 7.26
C ALA A 485 -6.75 -12.30 8.07
N LEU A 486 -7.99 -12.73 7.75
CA LEU A 486 -8.63 -13.88 8.41
C LEU A 486 -7.81 -15.16 8.24
N ALA A 487 -7.34 -15.44 7.03
CA ALA A 487 -6.50 -16.61 6.77
C ALA A 487 -5.12 -16.52 7.43
N THR A 488 -4.53 -15.32 7.51
CA THR A 488 -3.24 -15.06 8.15
C THR A 488 -3.30 -15.21 9.68
N MET A 489 -4.47 -14.97 10.26
CA MET A 489 -4.74 -15.11 11.69
C MET A 489 -5.26 -16.49 12.10
N ASP A 490 -5.40 -17.44 11.18
CA ASP A 490 -5.93 -18.79 11.43
C ASP A 490 -7.42 -18.84 11.79
N LEU A 491 -8.17 -17.84 11.33
CA LEU A 491 -9.61 -17.72 11.56
C LEU A 491 -10.44 -18.36 10.43
N SER A 492 -9.82 -19.23 9.62
CA SER A 492 -10.46 -20.01 8.55
C SER A 492 -10.52 -21.51 8.85
N GLY A 493 -10.22 -21.91 10.09
CA GLY A 493 -10.23 -23.31 10.56
C GLY A 493 -11.65 -23.89 10.66
N PRO A 494 -11.82 -25.19 11.00
CA PRO A 494 -13.11 -25.88 10.99
C PRO A 494 -13.97 -25.72 12.26
N SER A 495 -13.53 -24.93 13.25
CA SER A 495 -14.28 -24.73 14.52
C SER A 495 -15.63 -24.05 14.29
N GLU A 496 -16.68 -24.45 14.99
CA GLU A 496 -18.00 -23.83 14.88
C GLU A 496 -17.98 -22.32 15.18
N GLU A 497 -17.12 -21.88 16.12
CA GLU A 497 -16.90 -20.47 16.46
C GLU A 497 -16.42 -19.61 15.27
N LEU A 498 -15.76 -20.23 14.28
CA LEU A 498 -15.21 -19.55 13.11
C LEU A 498 -16.16 -19.58 11.90
N THR A 499 -17.42 -20.02 12.08
CA THR A 499 -18.39 -20.14 10.98
C THR A 499 -18.60 -18.82 10.27
N VAL A 500 -18.79 -17.71 11.00
CA VAL A 500 -18.99 -16.38 10.42
C VAL A 500 -17.83 -15.95 9.50
N ALA A 501 -16.59 -16.27 9.87
CA ALA A 501 -15.42 -15.98 9.04
C ALA A 501 -15.37 -16.86 7.79
N ARG A 502 -15.75 -18.14 7.90
CA ARG A 502 -15.87 -19.03 6.74
C ARG A 502 -16.98 -18.59 5.79
N ASP A 503 -18.13 -18.19 6.30
CA ASP A 503 -19.27 -17.74 5.51
C ASP A 503 -18.90 -16.48 4.71
N PHE A 504 -18.25 -15.50 5.35
CA PHE A 504 -17.65 -14.37 4.65
C PHE A 504 -16.70 -14.83 3.53
N LEU A 505 -15.74 -15.70 3.83
CA LEU A 505 -14.74 -16.15 2.85
C LEU A 505 -15.38 -16.89 1.67
N CYS A 506 -16.37 -17.76 1.91
CA CYS A 506 -17.10 -18.49 0.88
C CYS A 506 -17.90 -17.54 -0.02
N SER A 507 -18.68 -16.62 0.57
CA SER A 507 -19.43 -15.62 -0.19
C SER A 507 -18.51 -14.66 -0.96
N ALA A 508 -17.38 -14.27 -0.38
CA ALA A 508 -16.36 -13.48 -1.07
C ALA A 508 -15.78 -14.23 -2.28
N CYS A 509 -15.50 -15.54 -2.16
CA CYS A 509 -15.06 -16.34 -3.30
C CYS A 509 -16.13 -16.39 -4.40
N GLU A 510 -17.38 -16.57 -4.00
CA GLU A 510 -18.52 -16.64 -4.91
C GLU A 510 -18.70 -15.36 -5.72
N GLU A 511 -18.82 -14.23 -5.02
CA GLU A 511 -19.08 -12.94 -5.66
C GLU A 511 -17.88 -12.47 -6.50
N SER A 512 -16.66 -12.76 -6.04
CA SER A 512 -15.45 -12.30 -6.73
C SER A 512 -15.14 -13.10 -7.99
N ALA A 513 -15.58 -14.37 -8.08
CA ALA A 513 -15.26 -15.24 -9.22
C ALA A 513 -15.69 -14.68 -10.58
N THR A 514 -16.71 -13.82 -10.62
CA THR A 514 -17.20 -13.17 -11.85
C THR A 514 -16.68 -11.73 -12.03
N LYS A 515 -15.98 -11.17 -11.04
CA LYS A 515 -15.56 -9.76 -10.99
C LYS A 515 -14.04 -9.56 -10.90
N LEU A 516 -13.22 -10.60 -11.08
CA LEU A 516 -11.76 -10.52 -10.93
C LEU A 516 -11.08 -9.49 -11.85
N GLY A 517 -11.73 -9.08 -12.95
CA GLY A 517 -11.31 -7.95 -13.78
C GLY A 517 -11.19 -6.63 -13.03
N GLU A 518 -11.99 -6.42 -11.98
CA GLU A 518 -11.96 -5.23 -11.13
C GLU A 518 -10.86 -5.29 -10.04
N TYR A 519 -10.28 -6.46 -9.83
CA TYR A 519 -9.25 -6.68 -8.82
C TYR A 519 -7.88 -6.27 -9.37
N SER A 520 -7.08 -5.64 -8.51
CA SER A 520 -5.64 -5.51 -8.78
C SER A 520 -4.97 -6.88 -8.76
N PRO A 521 -3.85 -7.08 -9.48
CA PRO A 521 -3.09 -8.32 -9.43
C PRO A 521 -2.80 -8.86 -8.02
N GLN A 522 -2.43 -7.95 -7.12
CA GLN A 522 -2.16 -8.28 -5.72
C GLN A 522 -3.45 -8.73 -4.99
N ALA A 523 -4.57 -8.08 -5.26
CA ALA A 523 -5.86 -8.43 -4.65
C ALA A 523 -6.33 -9.82 -5.09
N VAL A 524 -6.17 -10.17 -6.39
CA VAL A 524 -6.45 -11.53 -6.90
C VAL A 524 -5.59 -12.56 -6.18
N ALA A 525 -4.27 -12.33 -6.10
CA ALA A 525 -3.34 -13.25 -5.46
C ALA A 525 -3.65 -13.44 -3.95
N ASN A 526 -3.96 -12.35 -3.24
CA ASN A 526 -4.28 -12.38 -1.81
C ASN A 526 -5.59 -13.14 -1.52
N LEU A 527 -6.65 -12.84 -2.29
CA LEU A 527 -7.95 -13.50 -2.11
C LEU A 527 -7.83 -15.00 -2.38
N LEU A 528 -7.17 -15.38 -3.49
CA LEU A 528 -6.97 -16.79 -3.82
C LEU A 528 -6.13 -17.52 -2.78
N TRP A 529 -5.06 -16.88 -2.28
CA TRP A 529 -4.21 -17.44 -1.23
C TRP A 529 -5.00 -17.71 0.06
N ALA A 530 -5.94 -16.82 0.42
CA ALA A 530 -6.82 -17.00 1.56
C ALA A 530 -7.85 -18.11 1.32
N ALA A 531 -8.48 -18.13 0.14
CA ALA A 531 -9.52 -19.08 -0.23
C ALA A 531 -9.08 -20.56 -0.11
N VAL A 532 -7.87 -20.88 -0.58
CA VAL A 532 -7.34 -22.26 -0.53
C VAL A 532 -6.96 -22.74 0.89
N ARG A 533 -7.11 -21.87 1.89
CA ARG A 533 -6.88 -22.13 3.33
C ARG A 533 -8.18 -22.25 4.13
N ILE A 534 -9.34 -22.19 3.50
CA ILE A 534 -10.62 -22.49 4.13
C ILE A 534 -10.63 -23.98 4.51
N GLU A 535 -10.95 -24.27 5.77
CA GLU A 535 -11.11 -25.63 6.29
C GLU A 535 -12.56 -25.84 6.75
N LEU A 536 -13.24 -26.82 6.14
CA LEU A 536 -14.60 -27.18 6.51
C LEU A 536 -14.61 -28.16 7.71
N PRO A 537 -15.64 -28.10 8.59
CA PRO A 537 -15.88 -29.12 9.59
C PRO A 537 -15.94 -30.51 8.96
N ALA A 538 -15.39 -31.53 9.63
CA ALA A 538 -15.55 -32.90 9.19
C ALA A 538 -17.04 -33.26 9.27
N ALA A 539 -17.69 -33.44 8.12
CA ALA A 539 -19.04 -33.98 8.08
C ALA A 539 -19.06 -35.33 8.81
N SER A 540 -20.06 -35.52 9.67
CA SER A 540 -20.34 -36.79 10.33
C SER A 540 -20.32 -37.94 9.32
N ALA A 541 -19.37 -38.85 9.51
CA ALA A 541 -19.22 -40.18 8.92
C ALA A 541 -19.51 -40.34 7.41
N GLY A 542 -18.44 -40.49 6.59
CA GLY A 542 -18.56 -41.26 5.34
C GLY A 542 -17.61 -40.93 4.19
N MET A 543 -16.90 -39.80 4.20
CA MET A 543 -15.94 -39.48 3.13
C MET A 543 -14.57 -39.07 3.69
N GLY A 544 -13.51 -39.57 3.03
CA GLY A 544 -12.15 -39.55 3.55
C GLY A 544 -11.52 -38.17 3.79
N PRO A 545 -10.43 -38.10 4.58
CA PRO A 545 -10.04 -36.91 5.35
C PRO A 545 -9.31 -35.78 4.59
N GLN A 546 -9.41 -35.69 3.25
CA GLN A 546 -8.49 -34.85 2.48
C GLN A 546 -9.10 -33.95 1.39
N SER A 547 -10.41 -33.98 1.10
CA SER A 547 -10.86 -33.53 -0.23
C SER A 547 -12.21 -32.79 -0.32
N ARG A 548 -12.47 -31.74 0.46
CA ARG A 548 -13.48 -30.75 0.04
C ARG A 548 -13.05 -29.33 0.39
N LEU A 549 -12.42 -28.65 -0.58
CA LEU A 549 -12.55 -27.20 -0.64
C LEU A 549 -14.01 -26.88 -1.06
N PRO A 550 -14.60 -25.78 -0.57
CA PRO A 550 -15.90 -25.32 -1.04
C PRO A 550 -15.93 -25.19 -2.57
N GLN A 551 -17.11 -25.35 -3.18
CA GLN A 551 -17.25 -25.25 -4.65
C GLN A 551 -16.91 -23.83 -5.13
N GLU A 552 -17.21 -22.83 -4.32
CA GLU A 552 -16.90 -21.42 -4.49
C GLU A 552 -15.38 -21.22 -4.63
N VAL A 553 -14.58 -21.93 -3.83
CA VAL A 553 -13.11 -21.86 -3.91
C VAL A 553 -12.59 -22.45 -5.22
N HIS A 554 -13.18 -23.54 -5.71
CA HIS A 554 -12.80 -24.12 -7.01
C HIS A 554 -13.12 -23.16 -8.15
N ARG A 555 -14.30 -22.53 -8.12
CA ARG A 555 -14.72 -21.53 -9.13
C ARG A 555 -13.82 -20.31 -9.11
N LEU A 556 -13.53 -19.76 -7.92
CA LEU A 556 -12.58 -18.66 -7.77
C LEU A 556 -11.19 -19.05 -8.29
N ALA A 557 -10.68 -20.24 -7.97
CA ALA A 557 -9.35 -20.68 -8.39
C ALA A 557 -9.24 -20.80 -9.92
N GLY A 558 -10.26 -21.34 -10.58
CA GLY A 558 -10.31 -21.41 -12.05
C GLY A 558 -10.39 -20.02 -12.67
N ALA A 559 -11.29 -19.16 -12.16
CA ALA A 559 -11.43 -17.78 -12.60
C ALA A 559 -10.13 -16.97 -12.41
N ALA A 560 -9.46 -17.13 -11.26
CA ALA A 560 -8.22 -16.41 -10.97
C ALA A 560 -7.06 -16.88 -11.85
N ALA A 561 -6.94 -18.18 -12.13
CA ALA A 561 -5.96 -18.69 -13.08
C ALA A 561 -6.21 -18.15 -14.51
N LYS A 562 -7.48 -18.12 -14.94
CA LYS A 562 -7.88 -17.54 -16.23
C LYS A 562 -7.56 -16.05 -16.31
N GLU A 563 -7.98 -15.27 -15.31
CA GLU A 563 -7.76 -13.82 -15.25
C GLU A 563 -6.25 -13.49 -15.23
N THR A 564 -5.48 -14.22 -14.42
CA THR A 564 -4.02 -14.05 -14.34
C THR A 564 -3.36 -14.39 -15.68
N THR A 565 -3.89 -15.35 -16.44
CA THR A 565 -3.40 -15.67 -17.79
C THR A 565 -3.66 -14.51 -18.76
N LEU A 566 -4.87 -13.95 -18.75
CA LEU A 566 -5.26 -12.86 -19.64
C LEU A 566 -4.46 -11.58 -19.39
N ARG A 567 -4.12 -11.30 -18.12
CA ARG A 567 -3.43 -10.07 -17.69
C ARG A 567 -2.04 -10.32 -17.16
N MET A 568 -1.37 -11.40 -17.59
CA MET A 568 -0.11 -11.87 -17.00
C MET A 568 0.97 -10.77 -16.84
N LEU A 569 1.05 -9.85 -17.79
CA LEU A 569 2.02 -8.75 -17.80
C LEU A 569 1.71 -7.62 -16.80
N GLU A 570 0.46 -7.51 -16.33
CA GLU A 570 0.08 -6.56 -15.27
C GLU A 570 0.50 -7.07 -13.90
N PHE A 571 0.65 -8.39 -13.74
CA PHE A 571 1.00 -9.01 -12.47
C PHE A 571 2.50 -8.89 -12.21
N SER A 572 2.86 -8.52 -10.99
CA SER A 572 4.26 -8.62 -10.60
C SER A 572 4.66 -10.09 -10.43
N TRP A 573 5.94 -10.42 -10.58
CA TRP A 573 6.44 -11.78 -10.36
C TRP A 573 6.06 -12.39 -9.01
N ARG A 574 5.92 -11.55 -7.98
CA ARG A 574 5.44 -12.00 -6.65
C ARG A 574 3.98 -12.45 -6.69
N ASP A 575 3.14 -11.73 -7.43
CA ASP A 575 1.71 -12.01 -7.53
C ASP A 575 1.50 -13.26 -8.40
N LEU A 576 2.22 -13.37 -9.53
CA LEU A 576 2.25 -14.57 -10.37
C LEU A 576 2.66 -15.82 -9.58
N ALA A 577 3.77 -15.74 -8.83
CA ALA A 577 4.21 -16.83 -7.96
C ALA A 577 3.17 -17.13 -6.87
N GLY A 578 2.51 -16.11 -6.32
CA GLY A 578 1.44 -16.25 -5.32
C GLY A 578 0.24 -17.04 -5.85
N VAL A 579 -0.22 -16.70 -7.06
CA VAL A 579 -1.30 -17.42 -7.75
C VAL A 579 -0.88 -18.86 -8.03
N ALA A 580 0.31 -19.09 -8.59
CA ALA A 580 0.84 -20.43 -8.87
C ALA A 580 0.91 -21.30 -7.60
N VAL A 581 1.42 -20.74 -6.50
CA VAL A 581 1.46 -21.42 -5.20
C VAL A 581 0.06 -21.76 -4.72
N ALA A 582 -0.89 -20.84 -4.81
CA ALA A 582 -2.25 -21.06 -4.33
C ALA A 582 -2.98 -22.14 -5.14
N VAL A 583 -2.95 -22.10 -6.48
CA VAL A 583 -3.59 -23.13 -7.31
C VAL A 583 -2.87 -24.48 -7.25
N SER A 584 -1.57 -24.51 -6.97
CA SER A 584 -0.84 -25.76 -6.71
C SER A 584 -1.20 -26.40 -5.36
N HIS A 585 -1.84 -25.64 -4.46
CA HIS A 585 -2.22 -26.09 -3.13
C HIS A 585 -3.39 -27.08 -3.19
N ARG A 586 -3.36 -28.12 -2.34
CA ARG A 586 -4.35 -29.22 -2.31
C ARG A 586 -4.58 -29.93 -3.67
N HIS A 587 -3.65 -29.82 -4.61
CA HIS A 587 -3.73 -30.44 -5.94
C HIS A 587 -5.05 -30.15 -6.67
N LEU A 588 -5.47 -28.89 -6.69
CA LEU A 588 -6.59 -28.43 -7.51
C LEU A 588 -6.28 -28.71 -9.00
N ARG A 589 -6.90 -29.76 -9.56
CA ARG A 589 -6.74 -30.13 -10.97
C ARG A 589 -7.73 -29.32 -11.81
N LEU A 590 -7.33 -28.09 -12.15
CA LEU A 590 -8.13 -27.17 -12.95
C LEU A 590 -7.47 -26.95 -14.34
N PRO A 591 -8.21 -27.07 -15.46
CA PRO A 591 -7.68 -26.82 -16.80
C PRO A 591 -7.08 -25.41 -16.95
N GLU A 592 -7.72 -24.41 -16.34
CA GLU A 592 -7.27 -23.03 -16.34
C GLU A 592 -5.94 -22.88 -15.61
N ALA A 593 -5.75 -23.60 -14.50
CA ALA A 593 -4.50 -23.58 -13.74
C ALA A 593 -3.35 -24.22 -14.53
N LEU A 594 -3.60 -25.31 -15.28
CA LEU A 594 -2.60 -25.92 -16.15
C LEU A 594 -2.19 -24.99 -17.29
N THR A 595 -3.17 -24.30 -17.90
CA THR A 595 -2.92 -23.33 -18.98
C THR A 595 -2.08 -22.17 -18.47
N PHE A 596 -2.50 -21.56 -17.34
CA PHE A 596 -1.75 -20.51 -16.65
C PHE A 596 -0.31 -20.94 -16.35
N ALA A 597 -0.13 -22.11 -15.73
CA ALA A 597 1.18 -22.59 -15.31
C ALA A 597 2.11 -22.88 -16.50
N THR A 598 1.56 -23.40 -17.61
CA THR A 598 2.31 -23.68 -18.84
C THR A 598 2.82 -22.39 -19.51
N LEU A 599 1.99 -21.35 -19.54
CA LEU A 599 2.39 -20.04 -20.06
C LEU A 599 3.37 -19.33 -19.13
N LEU A 600 3.16 -19.45 -17.81
CA LEU A 600 4.02 -18.86 -16.80
C LEU A 600 5.45 -19.43 -16.86
N VAL A 601 5.65 -20.73 -17.11
CA VAL A 601 7.00 -21.31 -17.18
C VAL A 601 7.76 -20.82 -18.41
N GLY A 602 7.09 -20.64 -19.55
CA GLY A 602 7.70 -20.04 -20.74
C GLY A 602 8.11 -18.59 -20.48
N HIS A 603 7.20 -17.80 -19.89
CA HIS A 603 7.49 -16.40 -19.54
C HIS A 603 8.63 -16.28 -18.51
N ALA A 604 8.59 -17.09 -17.44
CA ALA A 604 9.61 -17.08 -16.39
C ALA A 604 10.98 -17.58 -16.86
N ALA A 605 11.04 -18.51 -17.83
CA ALA A 605 12.30 -19.00 -18.39
C ALA A 605 13.10 -17.87 -19.06
N VAL A 606 12.43 -17.02 -19.85
CA VAL A 606 13.07 -15.89 -20.55
C VAL A 606 13.54 -14.81 -19.56
N HIS A 607 12.80 -14.62 -18.47
CA HIS A 607 13.07 -13.58 -17.46
C HIS A 607 13.73 -14.14 -16.18
N CYS A 608 14.32 -15.34 -16.26
CA CYS A 608 14.85 -16.03 -15.09
C CYS A 608 15.92 -15.20 -14.35
N GLY A 609 16.69 -14.39 -15.09
CA GLY A 609 17.68 -13.46 -14.53
C GLY A 609 17.09 -12.35 -13.65
N ASP A 610 15.86 -11.92 -13.95
CA ASP A 610 15.16 -10.83 -13.22
C ASP A 610 14.54 -11.32 -11.90
N LEU A 611 14.47 -12.64 -11.71
CA LEU A 611 13.84 -13.27 -10.57
C LEU A 611 14.79 -13.42 -9.37
N THR A 612 14.21 -13.35 -8.18
CA THR A 612 14.89 -13.79 -6.96
C THR A 612 14.90 -15.32 -6.90
N PRO A 613 15.90 -15.94 -6.23
CA PRO A 613 15.95 -17.40 -6.06
C PRO A 613 14.65 -18.00 -5.53
N GLN A 614 14.04 -17.32 -4.56
CA GLN A 614 12.79 -17.77 -3.96
C GLN A 614 11.61 -17.73 -4.94
N LEU A 615 11.51 -16.69 -5.79
CA LEU A 615 10.44 -16.60 -6.79
C LEU A 615 10.62 -17.65 -7.89
N MET A 616 11.84 -17.83 -8.40
CA MET A 616 12.17 -18.85 -9.39
C MET A 616 11.71 -20.24 -8.93
N LEU A 617 12.11 -20.61 -7.71
CA LEU A 617 11.83 -21.94 -7.16
C LEU A 617 10.36 -22.12 -6.77
N ASN A 618 9.69 -21.07 -6.28
CA ASN A 618 8.26 -21.13 -6.01
C ASN A 618 7.46 -21.37 -7.30
N ILE A 619 7.78 -20.64 -8.37
CA ILE A 619 7.10 -20.82 -9.67
C ILE A 619 7.35 -22.24 -10.19
N ALA A 620 8.61 -22.66 -10.30
CA ALA A 620 8.94 -23.98 -10.84
C ALA A 620 8.30 -25.12 -10.05
N GLN A 621 8.39 -25.10 -8.72
CA GLN A 621 7.79 -26.12 -7.86
C GLN A 621 6.27 -26.17 -8.01
N SER A 622 5.60 -25.01 -8.08
CA SER A 622 4.15 -24.94 -8.26
C SER A 622 3.72 -25.49 -9.61
N CYS A 623 4.39 -25.14 -10.70
CA CYS A 623 4.07 -25.64 -12.04
C CYS A 623 4.24 -27.16 -12.14
N VAL A 624 5.29 -27.71 -11.52
CA VAL A 624 5.52 -29.16 -11.40
C VAL A 624 4.44 -29.87 -10.56
N ARG A 625 3.83 -29.18 -9.59
CA ARG A 625 2.72 -29.72 -8.78
C ARG A 625 1.36 -29.62 -9.46
N ILE A 626 1.16 -28.59 -10.29
CA ILE A 626 -0.02 -28.41 -11.14
C ILE A 626 -0.04 -29.47 -12.25
N GLY A 627 1.15 -29.91 -12.72
CA GLY A 627 1.30 -30.98 -13.70
C GLY A 627 1.67 -30.47 -15.09
N VAL A 628 2.40 -29.36 -15.18
CA VAL A 628 2.95 -28.89 -16.46
C VAL A 628 3.84 -29.98 -17.08
N PRO A 629 3.68 -30.30 -18.38
CA PRO A 629 4.48 -31.33 -19.04
C PRO A 629 5.99 -31.04 -18.99
N VAL A 630 6.80 -32.10 -18.88
CA VAL A 630 8.26 -32.00 -18.79
C VAL A 630 8.87 -31.20 -19.94
N GLY A 631 8.37 -31.37 -21.16
CA GLY A 631 8.84 -30.62 -22.34
C GLY A 631 8.68 -29.10 -22.18
N ALA A 632 7.54 -28.63 -21.67
CA ALA A 632 7.29 -27.21 -21.42
C ALA A 632 8.07 -26.69 -20.20
N MET A 633 8.35 -27.55 -19.21
CA MET A 633 9.16 -27.21 -18.03
C MET A 633 10.66 -27.05 -18.35
N GLN A 634 11.18 -27.72 -19.37
CA GLN A 634 12.62 -27.86 -19.60
C GLN A 634 13.33 -26.49 -19.73
N GLY A 635 12.75 -25.56 -20.50
CA GLY A 635 13.33 -24.23 -20.67
C GLY A 635 13.48 -23.46 -19.35
N MET A 636 12.53 -23.63 -18.41
CA MET A 636 12.63 -23.02 -17.08
C MET A 636 13.67 -23.72 -16.20
N VAL A 637 13.75 -25.05 -16.23
CA VAL A 637 14.76 -25.83 -15.48
C VAL A 637 16.17 -25.44 -15.93
N ASP A 638 16.41 -25.41 -17.23
CA ASP A 638 17.71 -25.07 -17.81
C ASP A 638 18.09 -23.60 -17.46
N SER A 639 17.13 -22.68 -17.53
CA SER A 639 17.33 -21.27 -17.16
C SER A 639 17.63 -21.08 -15.67
N ILE A 640 16.97 -21.82 -14.78
CA ILE A 640 17.26 -21.78 -13.34
C ILE A 640 18.67 -22.31 -13.06
N GLN A 641 19.05 -23.43 -13.68
CA GLN A 641 20.39 -24.02 -13.50
C GLN A 641 21.49 -23.08 -14.01
N LYS A 642 21.28 -22.46 -15.16
CA LYS A 642 22.14 -21.39 -15.69
C LYS A 642 22.22 -20.21 -14.72
N THR A 643 21.08 -19.72 -14.23
CA THR A 643 21.04 -18.58 -13.30
C THR A 643 21.76 -18.86 -11.98
N ILE A 644 21.59 -20.06 -11.41
CA ILE A 644 22.29 -20.47 -10.17
C ILE A 644 23.81 -20.50 -10.38
N SER A 645 24.26 -21.06 -11.50
CA SER A 645 25.69 -21.18 -11.82
C SER A 645 26.33 -19.83 -12.15
N GLU A 646 25.73 -19.04 -13.03
CA GLU A 646 26.27 -17.74 -13.47
C GLU A 646 26.30 -16.69 -12.36
N ARG A 647 25.29 -16.68 -11.48
CA ARG A 647 25.21 -15.74 -10.35
C ARG A 647 25.87 -16.27 -9.07
N GLY A 648 26.39 -17.50 -9.07
CA GLY A 648 26.98 -18.12 -7.89
C GLY A 648 26.03 -18.19 -6.70
N LEU A 649 24.74 -18.49 -6.94
CA LEU A 649 23.71 -18.42 -5.91
C LEU A 649 23.85 -19.56 -4.90
N SER A 650 24.09 -19.21 -3.64
CA SER A 650 24.02 -20.16 -2.53
C SER A 650 22.56 -20.36 -2.09
N LEU A 651 21.98 -21.50 -2.45
CA LEU A 651 20.65 -21.88 -1.98
C LEU A 651 20.70 -22.33 -0.52
N ASN A 652 19.73 -21.90 0.28
CA ASN A 652 19.55 -22.43 1.63
C ASN A 652 18.85 -23.81 1.60
N GLU A 653 18.67 -24.44 2.77
CA GLU A 653 18.09 -25.78 2.87
C GLU A 653 16.69 -25.94 2.27
N VAL A 654 15.85 -24.91 2.44
CA VAL A 654 14.47 -24.93 1.94
C VAL A 654 14.48 -24.87 0.42
N ASP A 655 15.21 -23.91 -0.13
CA ASP A 655 15.33 -23.70 -1.57
C ASP A 655 15.98 -24.92 -2.25
N THR A 656 16.98 -25.52 -1.61
CA THR A 656 17.61 -26.76 -2.07
C THR A 656 16.62 -27.92 -2.14
N ARG A 657 15.72 -28.02 -1.17
CA ARG A 657 14.66 -29.04 -1.17
C ARG A 657 13.62 -28.79 -2.26
N GLN A 658 13.20 -27.55 -2.44
CA GLN A 658 12.27 -27.17 -3.53
C GLN A 658 12.89 -27.50 -4.88
N TRP A 659 14.17 -27.15 -5.08
CA TRP A 659 14.88 -27.43 -6.31
C TRP A 659 15.00 -28.93 -6.59
N ARG A 660 15.31 -29.73 -5.56
CA ARG A 660 15.36 -31.19 -5.70
C ARG A 660 14.01 -31.80 -6.12
N GLU A 661 12.90 -31.28 -5.59
CA GLU A 661 11.56 -31.72 -6.00
C GLU A 661 11.28 -31.42 -7.48
N VAL A 662 11.69 -30.25 -7.96
CA VAL A 662 11.58 -29.87 -9.38
C VAL A 662 12.40 -30.83 -10.24
N LEU A 663 13.68 -31.03 -9.91
CA LEU A 663 14.59 -31.91 -10.66
C LEU A 663 14.16 -33.38 -10.66
N GLN A 664 13.52 -33.85 -9.58
CA GLN A 664 13.01 -35.21 -9.52
C GLN A 664 11.90 -35.46 -10.55
N LYS A 665 11.09 -34.44 -10.87
CA LYS A 665 10.02 -34.57 -11.87
C LYS A 665 10.44 -34.13 -13.27
N CYS A 666 11.42 -33.22 -13.36
CA CYS A 666 11.94 -32.67 -14.60
C CYS A 666 13.49 -32.64 -14.53
N PRO A 667 14.17 -33.75 -14.85
CA PRO A 667 15.62 -33.80 -14.83
C PRO A 667 16.24 -32.85 -15.88
N PRO A 668 17.47 -32.35 -15.68
CA PRO A 668 18.13 -31.49 -16.65
C PRO A 668 18.36 -32.22 -17.97
N SER A 669 18.31 -31.49 -19.08
CA SER A 669 18.58 -32.03 -20.40
C SER A 669 20.02 -32.57 -20.48
N THR A 670 20.19 -33.82 -20.93
CA THR A 670 21.49 -34.53 -20.92
C THR A 670 22.43 -34.14 -22.07
N ASN A 671 22.05 -33.20 -22.95
CA ASN A 671 22.84 -32.80 -24.11
C ASN A 671 23.47 -31.41 -23.95
N SER A 672 24.73 -31.40 -23.52
CA SER A 672 25.63 -30.24 -23.56
C SER A 672 26.29 -30.03 -24.94
N ALA A 673 25.65 -30.47 -26.04
CA ALA A 673 26.18 -30.35 -27.40
C ALA A 673 25.17 -29.63 -28.30
N GLY A 674 25.46 -28.37 -28.61
CA GLY A 674 24.74 -27.58 -29.61
C GLY A 674 23.72 -26.60 -29.04
N TRP A 675 24.20 -25.45 -28.55
CA TRP A 675 23.38 -24.23 -28.50
C TRP A 675 23.16 -23.77 -29.94
N GLY A 676 22.23 -24.41 -30.65
CA GLY A 676 21.98 -24.15 -32.06
C GLY A 676 20.53 -24.46 -32.40
N ALA A 677 19.74 -23.39 -32.56
CA ALA A 677 18.53 -23.34 -33.38
C ALA A 677 17.58 -24.54 -33.26
N CYS A 678 16.86 -24.64 -32.13
CA CYS A 678 15.60 -25.36 -32.07
C CYS A 678 14.63 -24.62 -31.14
N GLY A 679 13.61 -23.96 -31.72
CA GLY A 679 12.30 -23.82 -31.06
C GLY A 679 11.91 -22.52 -30.36
N TYR A 680 12.60 -21.38 -30.51
CA TYR A 680 12.10 -20.13 -29.92
C TYR A 680 10.95 -19.46 -30.70
N GLY A 681 10.85 -19.70 -32.02
CA GLY A 681 9.79 -19.12 -32.87
C GLY A 681 8.39 -19.74 -32.69
N GLY A 682 8.30 -21.01 -32.28
CA GLY A 682 7.02 -21.71 -32.10
C GLY A 682 6.27 -21.34 -30.82
N MET A 683 7.00 -20.96 -29.75
CA MET A 683 6.39 -20.63 -28.46
C MET A 683 5.63 -19.30 -28.49
N TYR A 684 6.09 -18.29 -29.23
CA TYR A 684 5.40 -17.00 -29.34
C TYR A 684 4.15 -17.07 -30.22
N SER A 685 4.19 -17.86 -31.30
CA SER A 685 3.01 -18.19 -32.12
C SER A 685 1.98 -18.99 -31.33
N GLY A 686 2.43 -20.00 -30.54
CA GLY A 686 1.58 -20.76 -29.64
C GLY A 686 0.96 -19.94 -28.51
N MET A 687 1.66 -18.91 -28.00
CA MET A 687 1.14 -18.01 -26.96
C MET A 687 -0.02 -17.16 -27.49
N ALA A 688 0.13 -16.59 -28.70
CA ALA A 688 -0.93 -15.81 -29.36
C ALA A 688 -2.14 -16.68 -29.72
N ILE A 689 -1.90 -17.92 -30.18
CA ILE A 689 -2.96 -18.89 -30.52
C ILE A 689 -3.67 -19.38 -29.24
N CYS A 690 -2.96 -19.72 -28.16
CA CYS A 690 -3.58 -20.14 -26.91
C CYS A 690 -4.41 -19.02 -26.24
N ILE A 691 -3.96 -17.77 -26.30
CA ILE A 691 -4.72 -16.62 -25.79
C ILE A 691 -6.01 -16.42 -26.63
N ALA A 692 -5.94 -16.59 -27.95
CA ALA A 692 -7.10 -16.55 -28.84
C ALA A 692 -8.08 -17.73 -28.64
N SER A 693 -7.57 -18.95 -28.41
CA SER A 693 -8.38 -20.14 -28.12
C SER A 693 -9.04 -20.10 -26.74
N CYS A 694 -8.37 -19.54 -25.72
CA CYS A 694 -8.96 -19.31 -24.40
C CYS A 694 -10.06 -18.23 -24.41
N ALA A 695 -9.98 -17.25 -25.32
CA ALA A 695 -11.03 -16.26 -25.53
C ALA A 695 -12.29 -16.84 -26.21
N THR A 696 -12.13 -17.92 -26.99
CA THR A 696 -13.22 -18.57 -27.75
C THR A 696 -13.76 -19.86 -27.10
N GLY A 697 -13.22 -20.28 -25.95
CA GLY A 697 -13.71 -21.43 -25.19
C GLY A 697 -13.27 -22.80 -25.73
N GLN A 698 -12.23 -22.86 -26.57
CA GLN A 698 -11.67 -24.12 -27.07
C GLN A 698 -10.51 -24.63 -26.19
N SER A 699 -10.35 -25.96 -26.12
CA SER A 699 -9.31 -26.65 -25.34
C SER A 699 -7.91 -26.31 -25.87
N PRO A 700 -7.00 -25.73 -25.05
CA PRO A 700 -5.64 -25.39 -25.46
C PRO A 700 -4.73 -26.59 -25.74
N ILE A 701 -5.13 -27.79 -25.31
CA ILE A 701 -4.32 -29.02 -25.38
C ILE A 701 -4.27 -29.61 -26.80
N GLN A 702 -5.17 -29.20 -27.71
CA GLN A 702 -5.19 -29.70 -29.09
C GLN A 702 -4.42 -28.82 -30.09
N ALA A 703 -3.95 -27.64 -29.66
CA ALA A 703 -3.23 -26.68 -30.51
C ALA A 703 -1.71 -26.64 -30.27
N TRP A 704 -1.24 -27.33 -29.23
CA TRP A 704 0.18 -27.65 -28.98
C TRP A 704 0.49 -29.03 -29.55
#